data_AF-A0A953HEJ8-F1
#
_entry.id   AF-A0A953HEJ8-F1
#
_cell.length_a   1.000
_cell.length_b   1.000
_cell.length_c   1.000
_cell.angle_alpha   90.00
_cell.angle_beta   90.00
_cell.angle_gamma   90.00
#
_symmetry.space_group_name_H-M   'P 1'
#
loop_
_entity.id
_entity.type
_entity.pdbx_description
1 polymer ?
#
loop_
_entity_poly.entity_id
_entity_poly.type
_entity_poly.pdbx_seq_one_letter_code
_entity_poly.pdbx_strand_id
1 'polypeptide(L)'
;MTRKFEKHEALWAKLAANPEARLPVIVRFDMPALPDAASFASPAAADEAHTKAIRAAQDRILATAFPQGALSSAAAAEKNLKRMDFSPMFGIVASADEIARLATDPNVTLIQEDRLSKPSLNESLPLIQMPAMYAAGATGNGHHVAVLDTGGRRSHQFLSSRINSEACYNTTGIQGSVSQCPGGVSSSTATGSGEDCTASNIYGCGHGTHVAGTVAGYNTSPASGQPTSGVARDARLISINVFSRFPANSSSPCGAIPGYTHCVLTFDTDQIRGLERVYALRNTYKIAAVNMSLGGGEVSAHCDNDARKPIIDQLKAARIATVIAAGNDGYDSAVGAPGCISSAVTVGSSTKWDFRSDFSNWGNLIDVVAPGSDIYSSYINGSANNYFSFSSGTSMASPHVAGAFAALRNAFPNATVDQIENALKSTGEGISSAGVVKPRINVNDARIVLGGGTPPPPPTGPANNHFVNRITVPLPAVGGTRTVTGSNVGGTAEGGEPIHAGKHSALNSVWWRYTPTASGPITIDTLGSNFDTVLAVYRGSSVGSLAEVASNDDADYYTIQSQVRFNATAGVEYQIAVAGYMNEAGNIRLSVHGGVAAPVPPANDNFANRIVIPPHGAINGPRSVTGNNTHATAQAGEPRHANRSVATNSVWWRYTPATSGRITIDTNGSSFNTVLAVYTGTSVGGLRVVAANDDDPALGRRSKVVFNGVAGTQYQIAVAGGFGNNSGHIRMTVRGGGRYDTTPRPENDNFANRTMIPPHGAIFGPRSVTANNTYATAESGEPLHANRAVATNSLWWRYTPATSGLITIDTRGSSFNTVLAVYTGNSVRGLRVVAANDDDPDLGRRSKVVFNGVAGTQYQIAVAGGFGNNSGHIRMTVRGGGRHVVSSAGDQVASLSSSGPTTPWPEGTASPAPITVSTSPLHWPARVPVAPLALQHDDTARPAAKAREVADDVKRPSRPALTSSVDGVKLLSTVVASGTDGPLPDGGDESVAMLAVTNAGSRTARVTAELSFVSADGVSIPVPAGLSICRTDASNGTCVGVKATSVVFDAEPDRVITFAAFASSREDVSALLSGHGVLQFRFRQGNDTIGTASLEIDGTHVIGSL
;
A
#
# COMPACT_ATOMS: atom_id res chain seq x y z
N MET A 1 -13.10 -47.66 7.28
CA MET A 1 -12.80 -46.82 8.47
C MET A 1 -12.77 -45.33 8.10
N THR A 2 -12.05 -44.93 7.04
CA THR A 2 -11.82 -43.54 6.58
C THR A 2 -13.03 -42.58 6.55
N ARG A 3 -14.26 -43.05 6.30
CA ARG A 3 -15.47 -42.21 6.22
C ARG A 3 -16.12 -41.82 7.56
N LYS A 4 -15.62 -42.30 8.70
CA LYS A 4 -16.25 -42.12 10.03
C LYS A 4 -15.67 -40.96 10.86
N PHE A 5 -15.02 -39.98 10.24
CA PHE A 5 -14.28 -38.92 10.95
C PHE A 5 -14.58 -37.54 10.38
N GLU A 6 -14.87 -36.57 11.26
CA GLU A 6 -15.30 -35.22 10.87
C GLU A 6 -14.23 -34.41 10.12
N LYS A 7 -12.96 -34.46 10.57
CA LYS A 7 -11.79 -33.83 9.92
C LYS A 7 -10.60 -34.78 9.94
N HIS A 8 -10.63 -35.77 9.05
CA HIS A 8 -9.76 -36.96 9.05
C HIS A 8 -8.27 -36.62 9.21
N GLU A 9 -7.67 -35.84 8.29
CA GLU A 9 -6.23 -35.55 8.30
C GLU A 9 -5.77 -34.79 9.55
N ALA A 10 -6.59 -33.85 10.07
CA ALA A 10 -6.21 -33.05 11.23
C ALA A 10 -6.17 -33.87 12.54
N LEU A 11 -7.05 -34.87 12.69
CA LEU A 11 -7.03 -35.79 13.82
C LEU A 11 -5.85 -36.78 13.70
N TRP A 12 -5.66 -37.37 12.51
CA TRP A 12 -4.60 -38.35 12.28
C TRP A 12 -3.20 -37.73 12.26
N ALA A 13 -3.02 -36.48 11.83
CA ALA A 13 -1.74 -35.77 11.92
C ALA A 13 -1.31 -35.54 13.38
N LYS A 14 -2.24 -35.20 14.28
CA LYS A 14 -1.97 -35.08 15.72
C LYS A 14 -1.51 -36.40 16.32
N LEU A 15 -2.20 -37.49 16.00
CA LEU A 15 -1.88 -38.84 16.47
C LEU A 15 -0.58 -39.38 15.87
N ALA A 16 -0.26 -39.05 14.62
CA ALA A 16 1.00 -39.44 13.97
C ALA A 16 2.21 -38.64 14.48
N ALA A 17 2.02 -37.35 14.81
CA ALA A 17 3.07 -36.50 15.37
C ALA A 17 3.41 -36.83 16.83
N ASN A 18 2.48 -37.42 17.59
CA ASN A 18 2.72 -37.95 18.93
C ASN A 18 1.90 -39.22 19.18
N PRO A 19 2.44 -40.43 18.87
CA PRO A 19 1.70 -41.69 18.96
C PRO A 19 1.17 -42.08 20.35
N GLU A 20 1.75 -41.54 21.44
CA GLU A 20 1.30 -41.82 22.80
C GLU A 20 0.23 -40.83 23.31
N ALA A 21 -0.12 -39.80 22.52
CA ALA A 21 -1.15 -38.84 22.88
C ALA A 21 -2.54 -39.49 22.94
N ARG A 22 -3.26 -39.28 24.06
CA ARG A 22 -4.69 -39.58 24.17
C ARG A 22 -5.49 -38.31 23.87
N LEU A 23 -6.41 -38.36 22.92
CA LEU A 23 -7.26 -37.22 22.54
C LEU A 23 -8.69 -37.41 23.07
N PRO A 24 -9.35 -36.36 23.58
CA PRO A 24 -10.77 -36.41 23.91
C PRO A 24 -11.59 -36.41 22.61
N VAL A 25 -12.41 -37.44 22.42
CA VAL A 25 -13.25 -37.62 21.22
C VAL A 25 -14.69 -38.00 21.56
N ILE A 26 -15.61 -37.81 20.62
CA ILE A 26 -17.03 -38.17 20.73
C ILE A 26 -17.37 -39.20 19.64
N VAL A 27 -18.06 -40.29 20.01
CA VAL A 27 -18.32 -41.49 19.18
C VAL A 27 -19.83 -41.77 19.09
N ARG A 28 -20.41 -41.79 17.88
CA ARG A 28 -21.86 -42.05 17.64
C ARG A 28 -22.09 -43.41 16.96
N PHE A 29 -23.27 -44.02 17.12
CA PHE A 29 -23.66 -45.30 16.52
C PHE A 29 -25.17 -45.42 16.21
N ASP A 30 -25.61 -46.52 15.59
CA ASP A 30 -27.01 -46.86 15.24
C ASP A 30 -27.57 -48.07 16.03
N MET A 31 -28.92 -48.20 16.12
CA MET A 31 -29.60 -49.32 16.79
C MET A 31 -31.09 -49.49 16.38
N PRO A 32 -31.77 -50.63 16.71
CA PRO A 32 -33.16 -50.91 16.29
C PRO A 32 -34.23 -50.03 16.94
N ALA A 33 -35.39 -49.93 16.27
CA ALA A 33 -36.56 -49.17 16.74
C ALA A 33 -37.16 -49.71 18.05
N LEU A 34 -37.66 -48.80 18.89
CA LEU A 34 -38.17 -49.08 20.23
C LEU A 34 -39.72 -49.05 20.27
N PRO A 35 -40.39 -49.73 21.23
CA PRO A 35 -41.86 -49.86 21.22
C PRO A 35 -42.60 -48.55 21.48
N ASP A 36 -43.78 -48.39 20.88
CA ASP A 36 -44.63 -47.20 21.02
C ASP A 36 -45.08 -46.98 22.49
N ALA A 37 -44.81 -45.79 23.03
CA ALA A 37 -45.18 -45.38 24.37
C ALA A 37 -46.71 -45.42 24.62
N ALA A 38 -47.53 -45.23 23.58
CA ALA A 38 -48.99 -45.31 23.69
C ALA A 38 -49.50 -46.75 23.94
N SER A 39 -48.67 -47.78 23.77
CA SER A 39 -49.03 -49.18 24.05
C SER A 39 -48.92 -49.57 25.53
N PHE A 40 -48.38 -48.71 26.39
CA PHE A 40 -48.15 -48.98 27.81
C PHE A 40 -49.24 -48.36 28.70
N ALA A 41 -49.57 -49.03 29.81
CA ALA A 41 -50.60 -48.58 30.75
C ALA A 41 -50.26 -47.26 31.49
N SER A 42 -49.00 -46.80 31.42
CA SER A 42 -48.58 -45.46 31.81
C SER A 42 -47.27 -45.09 31.10
N PRO A 43 -46.94 -43.79 30.93
CA PRO A 43 -45.69 -43.36 30.30
C PRO A 43 -44.43 -43.93 30.98
N ALA A 44 -44.44 -44.04 32.31
CA ALA A 44 -43.32 -44.56 33.08
C ALA A 44 -42.92 -46.00 32.73
N ALA A 45 -43.87 -46.82 32.22
CA ALA A 45 -43.59 -48.18 31.77
C ALA A 45 -43.00 -48.23 30.34
N ALA A 46 -43.12 -47.15 29.55
CA ALA A 46 -42.45 -47.01 28.26
C ALA A 46 -40.98 -46.57 28.44
N ASP A 47 -40.75 -45.58 29.32
CA ASP A 47 -39.41 -45.04 29.60
C ASP A 47 -38.42 -46.14 30.05
N GLU A 48 -38.85 -47.04 30.95
CA GLU A 48 -38.04 -48.15 31.44
C GLU A 48 -37.62 -49.12 30.30
N ALA A 49 -38.49 -49.33 29.31
CA ALA A 49 -38.22 -50.23 28.19
C ALA A 49 -37.19 -49.65 27.21
N HIS A 50 -37.20 -48.33 27.00
CA HIS A 50 -36.34 -47.66 26.01
C HIS A 50 -34.89 -47.56 26.48
N THR A 51 -34.64 -47.06 27.70
CA THR A 51 -33.28 -46.88 28.26
C THR A 51 -32.47 -48.19 28.26
N LYS A 52 -33.16 -49.30 28.51
CA LYS A 52 -32.59 -50.65 28.61
C LYS A 52 -31.98 -51.15 27.30
N ALA A 53 -32.52 -50.73 26.15
CA ALA A 53 -32.00 -51.10 24.83
C ALA A 53 -30.75 -50.29 24.45
N ILE A 54 -30.71 -49.01 24.82
CA ILE A 54 -29.64 -48.07 24.41
C ILE A 54 -28.32 -48.40 25.13
N ARG A 55 -28.37 -48.69 26.45
CA ARG A 55 -27.18 -49.18 27.17
C ARG A 55 -26.63 -50.49 26.59
N ALA A 56 -27.50 -51.44 26.23
CA ALA A 56 -27.08 -52.72 25.66
C ALA A 56 -26.30 -52.57 24.33
N ALA A 57 -26.62 -51.54 23.52
CA ALA A 57 -25.85 -51.20 22.33
C ALA A 57 -24.47 -50.62 22.68
N GLN A 58 -24.39 -49.70 23.65
CA GLN A 58 -23.12 -49.12 24.14
C GLN A 58 -22.18 -50.18 24.71
N ASP A 59 -22.71 -51.09 25.54
CA ASP A 59 -21.92 -52.16 26.15
C ASP A 59 -21.30 -53.09 25.11
N ARG A 60 -22.04 -53.41 24.04
CA ARG A 60 -21.50 -54.18 22.90
C ARG A 60 -20.34 -53.45 22.22
N ILE A 61 -20.52 -52.18 21.86
CA ILE A 61 -19.53 -51.41 21.09
C ILE A 61 -18.25 -51.20 21.92
N LEU A 62 -18.39 -50.88 23.20
CA LEU A 62 -17.25 -50.68 24.10
C LEU A 62 -16.55 -52.00 24.45
N ALA A 63 -17.27 -53.12 24.60
CA ALA A 63 -16.65 -54.44 24.73
C ALA A 63 -15.86 -54.85 23.46
N THR A 64 -16.35 -54.47 22.27
CA THR A 64 -15.65 -54.71 21.00
C THR A 64 -14.33 -53.94 20.91
N ALA A 65 -14.31 -52.69 21.38
CA ALA A 65 -13.10 -51.85 21.33
C ALA A 65 -12.07 -52.14 22.44
N PHE A 66 -12.52 -52.63 23.60
CA PHE A 66 -11.69 -52.80 24.81
C PHE A 66 -11.77 -54.26 25.35
N PRO A 67 -11.05 -55.22 24.74
CA PRO A 67 -11.36 -56.65 24.85
C PRO A 67 -10.89 -57.37 26.15
N GLN A 68 -10.40 -56.69 27.19
CA GLN A 68 -10.06 -57.32 28.48
C GLN A 68 -11.27 -57.47 29.43
N GLY A 69 -12.49 -57.50 28.88
CA GLY A 69 -13.74 -57.43 29.62
C GLY A 69 -14.31 -56.02 29.67
N ALA A 70 -15.51 -55.86 30.26
CA ALA A 70 -16.15 -54.56 30.37
C ALA A 70 -15.25 -53.56 31.10
N LEU A 71 -15.05 -52.37 30.51
CA LEU A 71 -14.21 -51.30 31.07
C LEU A 71 -14.56 -51.07 32.55
N SER A 72 -13.60 -51.33 33.44
CA SER A 72 -13.79 -51.09 34.87
C SER A 72 -14.09 -49.62 35.14
N SER A 73 -14.79 -49.32 36.23
CA SER A 73 -15.13 -47.93 36.60
C SER A 73 -13.88 -47.03 36.71
N ALA A 74 -12.74 -47.58 37.11
CA ALA A 74 -11.44 -46.89 37.09
C ALA A 74 -10.93 -46.63 35.66
N ALA A 75 -10.90 -47.64 34.79
CA ALA A 75 -10.43 -47.49 33.41
C ALA A 75 -11.35 -46.58 32.55
N ALA A 76 -12.65 -46.58 32.83
CA ALA A 76 -13.61 -45.65 32.24
C ALA A 76 -13.39 -44.20 32.71
N ALA A 77 -13.01 -44.00 33.97
CA ALA A 77 -12.69 -42.68 34.53
C ALA A 77 -11.36 -42.12 33.97
N GLU A 78 -10.29 -42.94 33.89
CA GLU A 78 -9.04 -42.56 33.23
C GLU A 78 -9.22 -42.15 31.76
N LYS A 79 -10.25 -42.71 31.11
CA LYS A 79 -10.64 -42.42 29.73
C LYS A 79 -11.80 -41.44 29.61
N ASN A 80 -12.20 -40.74 30.68
CA ASN A 80 -13.26 -39.71 30.64
C ASN A 80 -14.52 -40.15 29.85
N LEU A 81 -14.95 -41.41 30.05
CA LEU A 81 -15.99 -42.06 29.24
C LEU A 81 -17.40 -41.58 29.63
N LYS A 82 -18.04 -40.81 28.74
CA LYS A 82 -19.37 -40.20 28.91
C LYS A 82 -20.40 -40.93 28.03
N ARG A 83 -21.17 -41.86 28.57
CA ARG A 83 -22.27 -42.55 27.84
C ARG A 83 -23.58 -41.77 27.92
N MET A 84 -24.42 -41.86 26.88
CA MET A 84 -25.73 -41.18 26.80
C MET A 84 -26.89 -42.19 26.88
N ASP A 85 -27.83 -41.99 27.80
CA ASP A 85 -28.84 -43.03 28.10
C ASP A 85 -30.03 -43.10 27.14
N PHE A 86 -30.28 -42.01 26.40
CA PHE A 86 -31.38 -41.90 25.42
C PHE A 86 -30.91 -41.58 24.00
N SER A 87 -29.60 -41.46 23.78
CA SER A 87 -28.98 -41.14 22.48
C SER A 87 -27.89 -42.16 22.16
N PRO A 88 -27.79 -42.68 20.93
CA PRO A 88 -26.82 -43.72 20.60
C PRO A 88 -25.41 -43.14 20.36
N MET A 89 -24.75 -42.67 21.43
CA MET A 89 -23.39 -42.14 21.41
C MET A 89 -22.68 -42.19 22.78
N PHE A 90 -21.36 -41.97 22.78
CA PHE A 90 -20.54 -41.72 23.98
C PHE A 90 -19.29 -40.87 23.68
N GLY A 91 -18.86 -40.03 24.63
CA GLY A 91 -17.55 -39.37 24.62
C GLY A 91 -16.48 -40.20 25.31
N ILE A 92 -15.22 -40.12 24.89
CA ILE A 92 -14.07 -40.86 25.46
C ILE A 92 -12.72 -40.18 25.14
N VAL A 93 -11.80 -40.13 26.10
CA VAL A 93 -10.37 -39.87 25.89
C VAL A 93 -9.67 -41.17 25.50
N ALA A 94 -9.24 -41.28 24.25
CA ALA A 94 -8.73 -42.51 23.64
C ALA A 94 -7.40 -42.28 22.91
N SER A 95 -6.56 -43.33 22.82
CA SER A 95 -5.36 -43.32 21.99
C SER A 95 -5.66 -43.66 20.52
N ALA A 96 -4.67 -43.51 19.64
CA ALA A 96 -4.81 -43.81 18.21
C ALA A 96 -5.38 -45.21 17.93
N ASP A 97 -4.84 -46.26 18.56
CA ASP A 97 -5.28 -47.64 18.37
C ASP A 97 -6.68 -47.91 18.94
N GLU A 98 -7.11 -47.14 19.93
CA GLU A 98 -8.42 -47.26 20.55
C GLU A 98 -9.48 -46.59 19.68
N ILE A 99 -9.17 -45.40 19.13
CA ILE A 99 -9.96 -44.71 18.12
C ILE A 99 -10.08 -45.57 16.85
N ALA A 100 -9.00 -46.23 16.42
CA ALA A 100 -9.02 -47.17 15.31
C ALA A 100 -9.97 -48.36 15.57
N ARG A 101 -9.89 -48.97 16.76
CA ARG A 101 -10.76 -50.08 17.18
C ARG A 101 -12.23 -49.67 17.26
N LEU A 102 -12.54 -48.52 17.84
CA LEU A 102 -13.89 -47.94 17.89
C LEU A 102 -14.48 -47.74 16.49
N ALA A 103 -13.68 -47.30 15.51
CA ALA A 103 -14.13 -47.14 14.12
C ALA A 103 -14.42 -48.47 13.38
N THR A 104 -14.01 -49.63 13.93
CA THR A 104 -14.21 -50.95 13.30
C THR A 104 -15.60 -51.53 13.51
N ASP A 105 -16.29 -51.21 14.61
CA ASP A 105 -17.65 -51.70 14.86
C ASP A 105 -18.59 -51.22 13.75
N PRO A 106 -19.39 -52.10 13.12
CA PRO A 106 -20.23 -51.73 11.98
C PRO A 106 -21.29 -50.68 12.32
N ASN A 107 -21.73 -50.60 13.59
CA ASN A 107 -22.80 -49.70 14.03
C ASN A 107 -22.28 -48.29 14.34
N VAL A 108 -20.98 -48.11 14.62
CA VAL A 108 -20.38 -46.78 14.89
C VAL A 108 -20.37 -45.93 13.63
N THR A 109 -20.96 -44.73 13.67
CA THR A 109 -21.15 -43.84 12.52
C THR A 109 -20.10 -42.72 12.41
N LEU A 110 -19.66 -42.13 13.54
CA LEU A 110 -18.85 -40.89 13.56
C LEU A 110 -17.92 -40.82 14.79
N ILE A 111 -16.72 -40.25 14.61
CA ILE A 111 -15.77 -39.88 15.66
C ILE A 111 -15.18 -38.46 15.41
N GLN A 112 -15.17 -37.58 16.42
CA GLN A 112 -14.70 -36.16 16.36
C GLN A 112 -13.99 -35.70 17.66
N GLU A 113 -13.32 -34.53 17.68
CA GLU A 113 -12.44 -34.03 18.78
C GLU A 113 -13.08 -32.95 19.70
N ASP A 114 -12.80 -32.97 21.01
CA ASP A 114 -13.28 -32.02 22.06
C ASP A 114 -12.28 -30.84 22.31
N ARG A 115 -12.73 -29.58 22.51
CA ARG A 115 -11.87 -28.33 22.40
C ARG A 115 -12.25 -27.15 23.34
N LEU A 116 -11.46 -26.05 23.36
CA LEU A 116 -11.50 -24.91 24.33
C LEU A 116 -11.35 -23.49 23.69
N SER A 117 -11.77 -22.38 24.34
CA SER A 117 -11.72 -20.97 23.82
C SER A 117 -11.81 -19.82 24.89
N LYS A 118 -11.88 -18.52 24.50
CA LYS A 118 -11.71 -17.28 25.35
C LYS A 118 -12.53 -16.03 24.87
N PRO A 119 -12.73 -14.94 25.68
CA PRO A 119 -13.88 -14.00 25.51
C PRO A 119 -13.64 -12.45 25.55
N SER A 120 -14.67 -11.65 25.16
CA SER A 120 -14.87 -10.18 25.35
C SER A 120 -16.40 -9.85 25.41
N LEU A 121 -16.89 -8.67 25.87
CA LEU A 121 -18.35 -8.32 25.93
C LEU A 121 -18.77 -6.95 25.36
N ASN A 122 -18.27 -5.85 25.96
CA ASN A 122 -18.93 -4.54 26.15
C ASN A 122 -19.63 -4.00 24.88
N GLU A 123 -19.06 -4.35 23.72
CA GLU A 123 -19.61 -4.30 22.37
C GLU A 123 -21.13 -4.60 22.20
N SER A 124 -21.73 -5.55 22.94
CA SER A 124 -23.05 -6.13 22.59
C SER A 124 -24.26 -5.18 22.65
N LEU A 125 -24.35 -4.29 23.65
CA LEU A 125 -25.48 -3.34 23.77
C LEU A 125 -25.49 -2.26 22.67
N PRO A 126 -24.34 -1.70 22.25
CA PRO A 126 -24.21 -0.93 21.02
C PRO A 126 -24.74 -1.63 19.77
N LEU A 127 -24.39 -2.90 19.52
CA LEU A 127 -24.77 -3.65 18.31
C LEU A 127 -26.30 -3.72 18.11
N ILE A 128 -27.07 -3.77 19.20
CA ILE A 128 -28.54 -3.82 19.17
C ILE A 128 -29.20 -2.43 19.38
N GLN A 129 -28.42 -1.35 19.26
CA GLN A 129 -28.78 0.07 19.44
C GLN A 129 -29.41 0.45 20.80
N MET A 130 -29.11 -0.26 21.89
CA MET A 130 -29.70 0.09 23.20
C MET A 130 -29.30 1.47 23.77
N PRO A 131 -28.11 2.05 23.51
CA PRO A 131 -27.82 3.43 23.91
C PRO A 131 -28.82 4.45 23.35
N ALA A 132 -29.30 4.27 22.11
CA ALA A 132 -30.31 5.13 21.50
C ALA A 132 -31.71 4.89 22.10
N MET A 133 -32.07 3.65 22.43
CA MET A 133 -33.29 3.34 23.22
C MET A 133 -33.28 4.05 24.58
N TYR A 134 -32.14 4.08 25.27
CA TYR A 134 -32.00 4.76 26.56
C TYR A 134 -32.11 6.28 26.43
N ALA A 135 -31.53 6.87 25.39
CA ALA A 135 -31.69 8.30 25.09
C ALA A 135 -33.15 8.67 24.76
N ALA A 136 -33.89 7.76 24.13
CA ALA A 136 -35.33 7.90 23.87
C ALA A 136 -36.22 7.60 25.10
N GLY A 137 -35.64 7.36 26.29
CA GLY A 137 -36.37 7.05 27.53
C GLY A 137 -37.02 5.67 27.57
N ALA A 138 -36.79 4.81 26.57
CA ALA A 138 -37.37 3.48 26.43
C ALA A 138 -36.48 2.42 27.09
N THR A 139 -36.38 2.47 28.43
CA THR A 139 -35.44 1.65 29.22
C THR A 139 -36.06 0.36 29.80
N GLY A 140 -37.33 0.09 29.52
CA GLY A 140 -38.10 -1.03 30.08
C GLY A 140 -38.85 -0.71 31.37
N ASN A 141 -38.87 0.57 31.77
CA ASN A 141 -39.52 1.02 33.00
C ASN A 141 -41.01 0.65 33.04
N GLY A 142 -41.51 0.27 34.22
CA GLY A 142 -42.91 -0.12 34.44
C GLY A 142 -43.32 -1.47 33.84
N HIS A 143 -42.39 -2.22 33.24
CA HIS A 143 -42.61 -3.54 32.67
C HIS A 143 -41.83 -4.65 33.38
N HIS A 144 -42.33 -5.88 33.19
CA HIS A 144 -41.77 -7.10 33.75
C HIS A 144 -41.31 -8.05 32.65
N VAL A 145 -40.22 -8.77 32.90
CA VAL A 145 -39.84 -9.96 32.12
C VAL A 145 -39.80 -11.15 33.06
N ALA A 146 -40.40 -12.26 32.65
CA ALA A 146 -40.25 -13.52 33.35
C ALA A 146 -39.04 -14.28 32.81
N VAL A 147 -38.27 -14.92 33.69
CA VAL A 147 -37.11 -15.75 33.34
C VAL A 147 -37.39 -17.14 33.90
N LEU A 148 -37.63 -18.11 33.02
CA LEU A 148 -37.83 -19.52 33.35
C LEU A 148 -36.51 -20.22 33.12
N ASP A 149 -35.79 -20.49 34.20
CA ASP A 149 -34.37 -20.85 34.14
C ASP A 149 -33.94 -21.56 35.45
N THR A 150 -32.64 -21.61 35.75
CA THR A 150 -32.07 -22.20 36.98
C THR A 150 -32.37 -21.42 38.26
N GLY A 151 -33.15 -20.33 38.15
CA GLY A 151 -33.28 -19.27 39.15
C GLY A 151 -32.27 -18.15 38.92
N GLY A 152 -32.47 -17.00 39.55
CA GLY A 152 -31.62 -15.82 39.45
C GLY A 152 -31.21 -15.36 40.84
N ARG A 153 -29.90 -15.19 41.07
CA ARG A 153 -29.30 -14.84 42.37
C ARG A 153 -29.81 -13.50 42.89
N ARG A 154 -30.85 -13.49 43.74
CA ARG A 154 -31.49 -12.27 44.26
C ARG A 154 -30.56 -11.43 45.12
N SER A 155 -29.56 -12.03 45.75
CA SER A 155 -28.54 -11.30 46.51
C SER A 155 -27.49 -10.62 45.63
N HIS A 156 -27.44 -10.87 44.32
CA HIS A 156 -26.45 -10.28 43.42
C HIS A 156 -26.71 -8.78 43.18
N GLN A 157 -25.65 -7.96 43.24
CA GLN A 157 -25.74 -6.50 43.15
C GLN A 157 -26.43 -6.00 41.86
N PHE A 158 -26.34 -6.77 40.78
CA PHE A 158 -26.92 -6.46 39.47
C PHE A 158 -28.43 -6.77 39.41
N LEU A 159 -28.93 -7.64 40.30
CA LEU A 159 -30.28 -8.22 40.27
C LEU A 159 -31.14 -7.88 41.49
N SER A 160 -30.54 -7.47 42.60
CA SER A 160 -31.22 -7.32 43.91
C SER A 160 -32.30 -6.23 43.94
N SER A 161 -32.18 -5.20 43.09
CA SER A 161 -33.20 -4.17 42.87
C SER A 161 -34.21 -4.53 41.76
N ARG A 162 -34.01 -5.67 41.09
CA ARG A 162 -34.68 -6.07 39.84
C ARG A 162 -35.65 -7.23 40.03
N ILE A 163 -35.27 -8.28 40.77
CA ILE A 163 -36.14 -9.42 41.06
C ILE A 163 -37.20 -8.99 42.09
N ASN A 164 -38.46 -8.91 41.66
CA ASN A 164 -39.59 -8.43 42.48
C ASN A 164 -40.72 -9.47 42.62
N SER A 165 -40.64 -10.60 41.93
CA SER A 165 -41.54 -11.73 42.08
C SER A 165 -40.80 -13.03 41.81
N GLU A 166 -41.23 -14.10 42.46
CA GLU A 166 -40.51 -15.37 42.52
C GLU A 166 -41.46 -16.57 42.43
N ALA A 167 -40.98 -17.65 41.81
CA ALA A 167 -41.61 -18.95 41.84
C ALA A 167 -40.58 -20.08 41.59
N CYS A 168 -40.99 -21.30 41.90
CA CYS A 168 -40.23 -22.52 41.75
C CYS A 168 -41.17 -23.67 41.39
N TYR A 169 -40.82 -24.46 40.37
CA TYR A 169 -41.56 -25.64 39.91
C TYR A 169 -40.55 -26.70 39.52
N ASN A 170 -40.25 -27.61 40.45
CA ASN A 170 -39.13 -28.53 40.33
C ASN A 170 -39.56 -29.92 40.80
N THR A 171 -39.72 -30.85 39.86
CA THR A 171 -39.99 -32.26 40.13
C THR A 171 -38.90 -32.89 41.03
N THR A 172 -39.31 -33.62 42.06
CA THR A 172 -38.39 -34.31 43.00
C THR A 172 -38.64 -35.82 42.96
N GLY A 173 -37.60 -36.64 43.04
CA GLY A 173 -37.67 -38.10 43.05
C GLY A 173 -37.75 -38.80 41.68
N ILE A 174 -37.73 -38.08 40.55
CA ILE A 174 -37.79 -38.67 39.20
C ILE A 174 -36.41 -38.63 38.56
N GLN A 175 -35.89 -39.77 38.06
CA GLN A 175 -34.54 -39.88 37.48
C GLN A 175 -33.40 -39.34 38.41
N GLY A 176 -33.60 -39.37 39.73
CA GLY A 176 -32.67 -38.81 40.71
C GLY A 176 -32.80 -37.30 40.92
N SER A 177 -33.88 -36.66 40.44
CA SER A 177 -34.14 -35.24 40.64
C SER A 177 -34.35 -34.89 42.12
N VAL A 178 -33.90 -33.70 42.49
CA VAL A 178 -34.07 -33.08 43.80
C VAL A 178 -34.55 -31.65 43.57
N SER A 179 -35.77 -31.34 44.03
CA SER A 179 -36.28 -29.97 44.00
C SER A 179 -35.32 -29.01 44.71
N GLN A 180 -35.07 -27.85 44.10
CA GLN A 180 -34.31 -26.76 44.74
C GLN A 180 -35.24 -25.71 45.38
N CYS A 181 -36.57 -25.93 45.36
CA CYS A 181 -37.52 -25.03 46.00
C CYS A 181 -37.32 -24.98 47.54
N PRO A 182 -37.64 -23.85 48.19
CA PRO A 182 -37.60 -23.75 49.65
C PRO A 182 -38.32 -24.91 50.36
N GLY A 183 -37.58 -25.67 51.17
CA GLY A 183 -38.10 -26.86 51.86
C GLY A 183 -38.15 -28.16 51.02
N GLY A 184 -37.62 -28.17 49.79
CA GLY A 184 -37.57 -29.36 48.92
C GLY A 184 -38.91 -29.76 48.28
N VAL A 185 -39.93 -28.90 48.39
CA VAL A 185 -41.28 -29.12 47.83
C VAL A 185 -41.28 -29.06 46.29
N SER A 186 -42.25 -29.69 45.63
CA SER A 186 -42.33 -29.67 44.15
C SER A 186 -42.72 -28.31 43.54
N SER A 187 -43.24 -27.38 44.35
CA SER A 187 -43.59 -26.03 43.89
C SER A 187 -43.63 -25.03 45.06
N SER A 188 -43.12 -23.81 44.84
CA SER A 188 -43.16 -22.72 45.84
C SER A 188 -43.26 -21.35 45.17
N THR A 189 -43.89 -20.38 45.84
CA THR A 189 -43.88 -18.96 45.44
C THR A 189 -43.52 -18.02 46.60
N ALA A 190 -42.82 -18.53 47.62
CA ALA A 190 -42.25 -17.73 48.69
C ALA A 190 -41.01 -16.94 48.23
N THR A 191 -40.60 -15.92 48.98
CA THR A 191 -39.29 -15.27 48.82
C THR A 191 -38.16 -16.31 48.86
N GLY A 192 -37.20 -16.24 47.94
CA GLY A 192 -36.14 -17.23 47.76
C GLY A 192 -36.54 -18.47 46.95
N SER A 193 -37.72 -18.48 46.32
CA SER A 193 -38.11 -19.57 45.39
C SER A 193 -37.50 -19.40 44.00
N GLY A 194 -37.30 -18.16 43.56
CA GLY A 194 -36.70 -17.85 42.27
C GLY A 194 -35.18 -17.75 42.32
N GLU A 195 -34.55 -18.23 43.39
CA GLU A 195 -33.10 -18.14 43.63
C GLU A 195 -32.34 -19.17 42.78
N ASP A 196 -31.17 -18.76 42.27
CA ASP A 196 -30.25 -19.65 41.54
C ASP A 196 -29.51 -20.59 42.51
N CYS A 197 -29.13 -21.77 42.04
CA CYS A 197 -28.44 -22.75 42.86
C CYS A 197 -27.01 -22.29 43.24
N THR A 198 -26.59 -22.55 44.47
CA THR A 198 -25.53 -21.76 45.13
C THR A 198 -24.14 -22.42 45.19
N ALA A 199 -23.99 -23.65 44.70
CA ALA A 199 -22.75 -24.42 44.78
C ALA A 199 -22.09 -24.58 43.41
N SER A 200 -20.79 -24.26 43.34
CA SER A 200 -19.98 -24.27 42.12
C SER A 200 -19.72 -25.65 41.51
N ASN A 201 -20.07 -26.72 42.23
CA ASN A 201 -19.97 -28.11 41.78
C ASN A 201 -21.32 -28.66 41.24
N ILE A 202 -22.25 -27.77 40.88
CA ILE A 202 -23.51 -28.09 40.20
C ILE A 202 -23.49 -27.44 38.79
N TYR A 203 -23.51 -28.25 37.74
CA TYR A 203 -23.47 -27.76 36.34
C TYR A 203 -24.77 -27.04 35.96
N GLY A 204 -24.65 -25.94 35.23
CA GLY A 204 -25.76 -25.07 34.84
C GLY A 204 -26.11 -23.97 35.87
N CYS A 205 -25.71 -24.10 37.15
CA CYS A 205 -25.94 -23.04 38.13
C CYS A 205 -25.16 -21.76 37.78
N GLY A 206 -25.82 -20.62 37.90
CA GLY A 206 -25.34 -19.33 37.39
C GLY A 206 -25.92 -18.96 36.03
N HIS A 207 -26.49 -19.91 35.28
CA HIS A 207 -27.09 -19.67 33.97
C HIS A 207 -28.30 -18.72 34.08
N GLY A 208 -29.26 -18.99 34.97
CA GLY A 208 -30.41 -18.11 35.17
C GLY A 208 -30.02 -16.75 35.76
N THR A 209 -28.98 -16.68 36.60
CA THR A 209 -28.37 -15.41 37.04
C THR A 209 -27.77 -14.61 35.88
N HIS A 210 -27.17 -15.29 34.90
CA HIS A 210 -26.58 -14.67 33.71
C HIS A 210 -27.66 -14.13 32.77
N VAL A 211 -28.64 -14.98 32.44
CA VAL A 211 -29.81 -14.65 31.65
C VAL A 211 -30.57 -13.46 32.26
N ALA A 212 -30.88 -13.51 33.57
CA ALA A 212 -31.53 -12.42 34.30
C ALA A 212 -30.77 -11.09 34.20
N GLY A 213 -29.44 -11.12 34.32
CA GLY A 213 -28.61 -9.93 34.20
C GLY A 213 -28.59 -9.34 32.78
N THR A 214 -28.59 -10.19 31.75
CA THR A 214 -28.66 -9.75 30.35
C THR A 214 -30.02 -9.15 30.04
N VAL A 215 -31.11 -9.70 30.60
CA VAL A 215 -32.47 -9.12 30.45
C VAL A 215 -32.56 -7.73 31.07
N ALA A 216 -32.29 -7.57 32.37
CA ALA A 216 -32.63 -6.34 33.11
C ALA A 216 -31.69 -6.01 34.28
N GLY A 217 -30.46 -6.53 34.29
CA GLY A 217 -29.48 -6.21 35.30
C GLY A 217 -29.10 -4.72 35.31
N TYR A 218 -28.71 -4.18 36.46
CA TYR A 218 -28.25 -2.80 36.58
C TYR A 218 -27.32 -2.59 37.76
N ASN A 219 -26.24 -1.84 37.56
CA ASN A 219 -25.37 -1.36 38.63
C ASN A 219 -25.07 0.13 38.43
N THR A 220 -25.35 0.96 39.44
CA THR A 220 -25.02 2.39 39.44
C THR A 220 -23.53 2.67 39.66
N SER A 221 -22.80 1.70 40.19
CA SER A 221 -21.37 1.81 40.54
C SER A 221 -20.60 0.54 40.13
N PRO A 222 -20.47 0.25 38.80
CA PRO A 222 -19.65 -0.86 38.33
C PRO A 222 -18.17 -0.65 38.68
N ALA A 223 -17.50 -1.72 39.11
CA ALA A 223 -16.03 -1.73 39.11
C ALA A 223 -15.52 -1.73 37.65
N SER A 224 -14.26 -1.34 37.44
CA SER A 224 -13.67 -1.29 36.09
C SER A 224 -13.84 -2.63 35.36
N GLY A 225 -14.41 -2.58 34.15
CA GLY A 225 -14.73 -3.77 33.35
C GLY A 225 -16.03 -4.50 33.70
N GLN A 226 -16.81 -4.11 34.72
CA GLN A 226 -18.14 -4.67 35.00
C GLN A 226 -19.24 -4.03 34.12
N PRO A 227 -20.28 -4.78 33.72
CA PRO A 227 -21.39 -4.22 32.95
C PRO A 227 -22.22 -3.26 33.80
N THR A 228 -22.56 -2.09 33.24
CA THR A 228 -23.43 -1.11 33.90
C THR A 228 -24.91 -1.53 33.86
N SER A 229 -25.32 -2.24 32.80
CA SER A 229 -26.71 -2.65 32.59
C SER A 229 -26.84 -3.88 31.69
N GLY A 230 -27.92 -4.64 31.84
CA GLY A 230 -28.50 -5.46 30.77
C GLY A 230 -29.32 -4.60 29.79
N VAL A 231 -30.19 -5.23 28.99
CA VAL A 231 -30.98 -4.58 27.94
C VAL A 231 -32.13 -3.73 28.50
N ALA A 232 -33.10 -4.33 29.18
CA ALA A 232 -34.23 -3.63 29.79
C ALA A 232 -33.83 -3.06 31.17
N ARG A 233 -32.83 -2.18 31.20
CA ARG A 233 -32.15 -1.71 32.41
C ARG A 233 -33.07 -1.17 33.51
N ASP A 234 -34.30 -0.73 33.19
CA ASP A 234 -35.28 -0.24 34.15
C ASP A 234 -36.51 -1.13 34.37
N ALA A 235 -36.56 -2.30 33.73
CA ALA A 235 -37.59 -3.31 33.98
C ALA A 235 -37.43 -3.97 35.37
N ARG A 236 -38.36 -4.89 35.67
CA ARG A 236 -38.26 -5.84 36.80
C ARG A 236 -38.38 -7.28 36.34
N LEU A 237 -37.90 -8.19 37.17
CA LEU A 237 -37.77 -9.60 36.87
C LEU A 237 -38.72 -10.45 37.73
N ILE A 238 -39.42 -11.35 37.07
CA ILE A 238 -40.15 -12.47 37.68
C ILE A 238 -39.24 -13.69 37.52
N SER A 239 -38.51 -14.05 38.58
CA SER A 239 -37.57 -15.17 38.54
C SER A 239 -38.31 -16.47 38.82
N ILE A 240 -38.30 -17.40 37.88
CA ILE A 240 -38.95 -18.71 38.03
C ILE A 240 -37.91 -19.80 37.85
N ASN A 241 -37.58 -20.48 38.96
CA ASN A 241 -36.80 -21.70 38.90
C ASN A 241 -37.70 -22.81 38.31
N VAL A 242 -37.29 -23.40 37.19
CA VAL A 242 -37.97 -24.58 36.59
C VAL A 242 -37.03 -25.79 36.46
N PHE A 243 -35.81 -25.69 37.01
CA PHE A 243 -34.76 -26.69 36.81
C PHE A 243 -34.48 -27.46 38.10
N SER A 244 -34.92 -28.72 38.13
CA SER A 244 -34.59 -29.64 39.22
C SER A 244 -33.10 -29.97 39.21
N ARG A 245 -32.51 -30.17 40.40
CA ARG A 245 -31.11 -30.61 40.51
C ARG A 245 -31.05 -32.12 40.42
N PHE A 246 -30.27 -32.64 39.48
CA PHE A 246 -29.97 -34.07 39.39
C PHE A 246 -28.50 -34.28 39.83
N PRO A 247 -28.09 -35.49 40.24
CA PRO A 247 -26.66 -35.81 40.26
C PRO A 247 -26.06 -35.69 38.85
N ALA A 248 -24.76 -35.44 38.72
CA ALA A 248 -24.04 -35.41 37.44
C ALA A 248 -23.12 -36.63 37.35
N ASN A 249 -23.73 -37.81 37.21
CA ASN A 249 -23.03 -39.09 37.10
C ASN A 249 -23.53 -39.85 35.87
N SER A 250 -22.85 -40.93 35.51
CA SER A 250 -23.14 -41.75 34.31
C SER A 250 -24.42 -42.60 34.42
N SER A 251 -25.37 -42.23 35.28
CA SER A 251 -26.69 -42.85 35.43
C SER A 251 -27.76 -41.81 35.85
N SER A 252 -27.55 -40.55 35.48
CA SER A 252 -28.48 -39.44 35.64
C SER A 252 -28.79 -38.80 34.28
N PRO A 253 -29.90 -38.05 34.12
CA PRO A 253 -30.28 -37.48 32.82
C PRO A 253 -29.33 -36.38 32.32
N CYS A 254 -28.37 -35.92 33.13
CA CYS A 254 -27.31 -35.01 32.71
C CYS A 254 -26.03 -35.73 32.23
N GLY A 255 -25.91 -37.04 32.49
CA GLY A 255 -24.66 -37.78 32.38
C GLY A 255 -23.59 -37.33 33.39
N ALA A 256 -22.38 -37.87 33.21
CA ALA A 256 -21.21 -37.51 34.01
C ALA A 256 -20.56 -36.24 33.45
N ILE A 257 -20.53 -35.16 34.25
CA ILE A 257 -19.99 -33.86 33.84
C ILE A 257 -18.70 -33.57 34.63
N PRO A 258 -17.51 -33.55 33.98
CA PRO A 258 -16.24 -33.41 34.68
C PRO A 258 -16.15 -32.15 35.56
N GLY A 259 -15.77 -32.32 36.82
CA GLY A 259 -15.69 -31.24 37.82
C GLY A 259 -16.98 -30.98 38.59
N TYR A 260 -18.11 -31.57 38.17
CA TYR A 260 -19.42 -31.36 38.78
C TYR A 260 -19.96 -32.65 39.41
N THR A 261 -20.62 -32.52 40.57
CA THR A 261 -21.26 -33.64 41.29
C THR A 261 -22.75 -33.73 41.00
N HIS A 262 -23.31 -32.61 40.56
CA HIS A 262 -24.71 -32.39 40.25
C HIS A 262 -24.81 -31.49 39.03
N CYS A 263 -26.03 -31.33 38.54
CA CYS A 263 -26.42 -30.54 37.39
C CYS A 263 -27.84 -30.05 37.61
N VAL A 264 -28.33 -29.17 36.74
CA VAL A 264 -29.74 -28.78 36.72
C VAL A 264 -30.34 -28.99 35.33
N LEU A 265 -31.53 -29.59 35.27
CA LEU A 265 -32.33 -29.81 34.07
C LEU A 265 -33.81 -29.55 34.37
N THR A 266 -34.63 -29.34 33.35
CA THR A 266 -36.06 -29.02 33.49
C THR A 266 -36.93 -30.04 32.78
N PHE A 267 -38.07 -30.40 33.38
CA PHE A 267 -39.10 -31.21 32.72
C PHE A 267 -40.10 -30.29 31.99
N ASP A 268 -40.67 -30.74 30.88
CA ASP A 268 -41.65 -29.94 30.12
C ASP A 268 -42.90 -29.61 30.95
N THR A 269 -43.29 -30.45 31.91
CA THR A 269 -44.35 -30.16 32.89
C THR A 269 -44.00 -29.06 33.88
N ASP A 270 -42.72 -28.93 34.25
CA ASP A 270 -42.22 -27.87 35.13
C ASP A 270 -42.11 -26.53 34.38
N GLN A 271 -41.70 -26.58 33.10
CA GLN A 271 -41.77 -25.43 32.18
C GLN A 271 -43.22 -24.95 31.98
N ILE A 272 -44.16 -25.87 31.71
CA ILE A 272 -45.59 -25.54 31.55
C ILE A 272 -46.12 -24.87 32.81
N ARG A 273 -45.83 -25.39 34.02
CA ARG A 273 -46.20 -24.75 35.29
C ARG A 273 -45.57 -23.36 35.47
N GLY A 274 -44.32 -23.18 35.03
CA GLY A 274 -43.69 -21.86 34.95
C GLY A 274 -44.44 -20.90 34.04
N LEU A 275 -44.87 -21.36 32.86
CA LEU A 275 -45.62 -20.56 31.88
C LEU A 275 -47.06 -20.27 32.37
N GLU A 276 -47.72 -21.22 33.01
CA GLU A 276 -49.00 -21.02 33.71
C GLU A 276 -48.87 -19.99 34.83
N ARG A 277 -47.76 -19.98 35.58
CA ARG A 277 -47.47 -18.96 36.60
C ARG A 277 -47.30 -17.57 35.99
N VAL A 278 -46.60 -17.45 34.85
CA VAL A 278 -46.52 -16.19 34.09
C VAL A 278 -47.91 -15.74 33.63
N TYR A 279 -48.70 -16.65 33.07
CA TYR A 279 -50.07 -16.35 32.64
C TYR A 279 -50.96 -15.93 33.82
N ALA A 280 -50.90 -16.60 34.96
CA ALA A 280 -51.63 -16.23 36.17
C ALA A 280 -51.26 -14.82 36.68
N LEU A 281 -49.99 -14.42 36.56
CA LEU A 281 -49.48 -13.12 36.98
C LEU A 281 -49.77 -11.97 36.00
N ARG A 282 -50.30 -12.23 34.80
CA ARG A 282 -50.57 -11.21 33.74
C ARG A 282 -51.47 -10.04 34.17
N ASN A 283 -52.31 -10.24 35.18
CA ASN A 283 -53.19 -9.22 35.75
C ASN A 283 -52.56 -8.46 36.94
N THR A 284 -51.42 -8.94 37.44
CA THR A 284 -50.68 -8.35 38.57
C THR A 284 -49.47 -7.54 38.11
N TYR A 285 -48.85 -7.94 37.01
CA TYR A 285 -47.63 -7.33 36.46
C TYR A 285 -47.77 -7.07 34.96
N LYS A 286 -47.11 -6.02 34.46
CA LYS A 286 -47.10 -5.68 33.01
C LYS A 286 -46.02 -6.50 32.29
N ILE A 287 -46.23 -7.81 32.25
CA ILE A 287 -45.29 -8.75 31.64
C ILE A 287 -45.21 -8.47 30.12
N ALA A 288 -44.01 -8.16 29.62
CA ALA A 288 -43.78 -7.90 28.20
C ALA A 288 -43.34 -9.17 27.46
N ALA A 289 -42.50 -9.97 28.10
CA ALA A 289 -42.00 -11.24 27.60
C ALA A 289 -41.76 -12.24 28.74
N VAL A 290 -41.70 -13.51 28.36
CA VAL A 290 -41.06 -14.59 29.12
C VAL A 290 -39.88 -15.12 28.32
N ASN A 291 -38.72 -15.22 28.96
CA ASN A 291 -37.51 -15.79 28.41
C ASN A 291 -37.37 -17.25 28.84
N MET A 292 -37.15 -18.12 27.86
CA MET A 292 -36.83 -19.53 28.01
C MET A 292 -35.48 -19.79 27.32
N SER A 293 -34.38 -19.63 28.07
CA SER A 293 -33.02 -19.88 27.56
C SER A 293 -32.66 -21.37 27.57
N LEU A 294 -33.62 -22.19 27.15
CA LEU A 294 -33.68 -23.64 27.30
C LEU A 294 -34.38 -24.27 26.10
N GLY A 295 -34.06 -25.53 25.85
CA GLY A 295 -34.61 -26.33 24.76
C GLY A 295 -33.56 -27.27 24.18
N GLY A 296 -33.94 -28.09 23.21
CA GLY A 296 -33.03 -29.02 22.53
C GLY A 296 -33.72 -29.91 21.51
N GLY A 297 -32.93 -30.81 20.90
CA GLY A 297 -33.37 -31.64 19.79
C GLY A 297 -33.23 -30.94 18.43
N GLU A 298 -33.46 -31.69 17.36
CA GLU A 298 -33.30 -31.25 15.98
C GLU A 298 -34.68 -31.21 15.28
N VAL A 299 -35.27 -30.02 15.14
CA VAL A 299 -36.57 -29.85 14.50
C VAL A 299 -36.49 -28.82 13.35
N SER A 300 -36.78 -29.27 12.13
CA SER A 300 -36.68 -28.47 10.89
C SER A 300 -38.02 -27.92 10.35
N ALA A 301 -39.13 -28.23 11.02
CA ALA A 301 -40.47 -27.68 10.76
C ALA A 301 -41.14 -27.24 12.08
N HIS A 302 -42.26 -26.51 12.01
CA HIS A 302 -42.94 -26.05 13.23
C HIS A 302 -43.48 -27.22 14.08
N CYS A 303 -43.12 -27.23 15.37
CA CYS A 303 -43.50 -28.28 16.32
C CYS A 303 -44.79 -27.95 17.08
N ASP A 304 -45.84 -27.56 16.37
CA ASP A 304 -47.12 -27.15 16.96
C ASP A 304 -47.89 -28.29 17.66
N ASN A 305 -47.35 -29.50 17.60
CA ASN A 305 -47.80 -30.69 18.34
C ASN A 305 -47.24 -30.73 19.79
N ASP A 306 -46.30 -29.84 20.13
CA ASP A 306 -45.60 -29.83 21.42
C ASP A 306 -46.54 -29.46 22.59
N ALA A 307 -46.38 -30.14 23.74
CA ALA A 307 -47.23 -29.95 24.91
C ALA A 307 -47.22 -28.51 25.48
N ARG A 308 -46.20 -27.70 25.17
CA ARG A 308 -46.08 -26.28 25.55
C ARG A 308 -46.86 -25.34 24.62
N LYS A 309 -47.22 -25.77 23.41
CA LYS A 309 -47.95 -24.95 22.41
C LYS A 309 -49.19 -24.24 23.00
N PRO A 310 -50.09 -24.90 23.75
CA PRO A 310 -51.35 -24.26 24.16
C PRO A 310 -51.17 -23.14 25.19
N ILE A 311 -50.16 -23.23 26.06
CA ILE A 311 -49.87 -22.16 27.04
C ILE A 311 -49.05 -21.03 26.41
N ILE A 312 -48.19 -21.33 25.42
CA ILE A 312 -47.48 -20.32 24.63
C ILE A 312 -48.47 -19.50 23.77
N ASP A 313 -49.47 -20.15 23.17
CA ASP A 313 -50.56 -19.47 22.46
C ASP A 313 -51.36 -18.54 23.38
N GLN A 314 -51.67 -18.99 24.60
CA GLN A 314 -52.37 -18.16 25.61
C GLN A 314 -51.52 -16.96 26.05
N LEU A 315 -50.20 -17.12 26.17
CA LEU A 315 -49.28 -16.02 26.48
C LEU A 315 -49.19 -15.01 25.33
N LYS A 316 -49.04 -15.47 24.08
CA LYS A 316 -49.03 -14.61 22.88
C LYS A 316 -50.36 -13.85 22.74
N ALA A 317 -51.50 -14.51 22.98
CA ALA A 317 -52.82 -13.87 23.04
C ALA A 317 -52.94 -12.84 24.18
N ALA A 318 -52.28 -13.06 25.32
CA ALA A 318 -52.16 -12.09 26.42
C ALA A 318 -51.12 -10.98 26.16
N ARG A 319 -50.56 -10.88 24.94
CA ARG A 319 -49.48 -9.97 24.52
C ARG A 319 -48.13 -10.17 25.24
N ILE A 320 -47.93 -11.32 25.86
CA ILE A 320 -46.66 -11.74 26.46
C ILE A 320 -45.90 -12.56 25.41
N ALA A 321 -44.75 -12.07 24.95
CA ALA A 321 -43.93 -12.82 24.00
C ALA A 321 -43.20 -13.99 24.70
N THR A 322 -43.29 -15.21 24.17
CA THR A 322 -42.45 -16.32 24.63
C THR A 322 -41.19 -16.38 23.79
N VAL A 323 -40.08 -15.90 24.34
CA VAL A 323 -38.78 -15.77 23.67
C VAL A 323 -37.92 -16.97 24.03
N ILE A 324 -37.51 -17.74 23.02
CA ILE A 324 -36.92 -19.09 23.22
C ILE A 324 -35.61 -19.22 22.44
N ALA A 325 -34.62 -19.87 23.06
CA ALA A 325 -33.34 -20.21 22.46
C ALA A 325 -33.50 -21.19 21.27
N ALA A 326 -32.86 -20.91 20.13
CA ALA A 326 -32.86 -21.83 18.98
C ALA A 326 -32.09 -23.15 19.24
N GLY A 327 -31.18 -23.17 20.22
CA GLY A 327 -30.34 -24.32 20.59
C GLY A 327 -28.89 -24.17 20.13
N ASN A 328 -28.00 -25.02 20.68
CA ASN A 328 -26.55 -24.82 20.68
C ASN A 328 -25.79 -25.98 20.00
N ASP A 329 -26.43 -26.67 19.06
CA ASP A 329 -25.99 -27.93 18.46
C ASP A 329 -25.36 -27.75 17.07
N GLY A 330 -25.33 -26.52 16.55
CA GLY A 330 -24.76 -26.16 15.25
C GLY A 330 -25.61 -26.53 14.02
N TYR A 331 -26.91 -26.85 14.19
CA TYR A 331 -27.75 -27.28 13.06
C TYR A 331 -27.98 -26.17 12.02
N ASP A 332 -27.81 -26.47 10.74
CA ASP A 332 -27.95 -25.51 9.63
C ASP A 332 -29.41 -25.20 9.22
N SER A 333 -30.34 -26.11 9.53
CA SER A 333 -31.73 -26.08 9.03
C SER A 333 -32.79 -26.48 10.07
N ALA A 334 -32.41 -26.50 11.35
CA ALA A 334 -33.25 -26.96 12.46
C ALA A 334 -32.99 -26.15 13.74
N VAL A 335 -33.98 -26.14 14.64
CA VAL A 335 -33.92 -25.57 15.99
C VAL A 335 -34.47 -26.56 17.02
N GLY A 336 -34.18 -26.33 18.30
CA GLY A 336 -34.71 -27.15 19.39
C GLY A 336 -36.18 -26.87 19.71
N ALA A 337 -36.85 -27.83 20.34
CA ALA A 337 -38.11 -27.59 21.06
C ALA A 337 -37.79 -27.01 22.45
N PRO A 338 -38.57 -26.05 22.98
CA PRO A 338 -39.81 -25.48 22.43
C PRO A 338 -39.64 -24.41 21.35
N GLY A 339 -38.41 -24.03 20.96
CA GLY A 339 -38.16 -22.97 19.98
C GLY A 339 -38.90 -23.14 18.65
N CYS A 340 -39.01 -24.36 18.13
CA CYS A 340 -39.74 -24.66 16.89
C CYS A 340 -41.25 -24.34 16.89
N ILE A 341 -41.87 -23.94 18.00
CA ILE A 341 -43.30 -23.60 18.11
C ILE A 341 -43.63 -22.33 17.32
N SER A 342 -44.65 -22.35 16.44
CA SER A 342 -45.01 -21.23 15.55
C SER A 342 -45.46 -19.94 16.24
N SER A 343 -45.72 -19.99 17.55
CA SER A 343 -46.10 -18.84 18.39
C SER A 343 -45.03 -18.40 19.38
N ALA A 344 -43.86 -19.05 19.38
CA ALA A 344 -42.67 -18.57 20.05
C ALA A 344 -42.01 -17.43 19.25
N VAL A 345 -41.01 -16.79 19.85
CA VAL A 345 -40.03 -15.95 19.17
C VAL A 345 -38.68 -16.63 19.31
N THR A 346 -38.23 -17.27 18.24
CA THR A 346 -37.08 -18.16 18.18
C THR A 346 -35.79 -17.36 17.95
N VAL A 347 -34.82 -17.46 18.85
CA VAL A 347 -33.64 -16.59 18.87
C VAL A 347 -32.35 -17.35 18.54
N GLY A 348 -31.76 -17.01 17.39
CA GLY A 348 -30.40 -17.42 17.02
C GLY A 348 -29.32 -16.60 17.71
N SER A 349 -28.11 -17.15 17.75
CA SER A 349 -26.94 -16.50 18.35
C SER A 349 -26.02 -15.94 17.28
N SER A 350 -25.65 -14.66 17.42
CA SER A 350 -24.53 -14.07 16.70
C SER A 350 -23.28 -13.95 17.55
N THR A 351 -22.14 -13.93 16.88
CA THR A 351 -20.94 -13.27 17.38
C THR A 351 -21.16 -11.75 17.45
N LYS A 352 -20.14 -11.01 17.86
CA LYS A 352 -20.14 -9.54 17.86
C LYS A 352 -19.78 -8.92 16.51
N TRP A 353 -19.37 -9.78 15.57
CA TRP A 353 -18.97 -9.45 14.21
C TRP A 353 -20.03 -9.86 13.18
N ASP A 354 -21.27 -10.04 13.63
CA ASP A 354 -22.44 -10.38 12.81
C ASP A 354 -22.33 -11.67 11.97
N PHE A 355 -21.45 -12.58 12.39
CA PHE A 355 -21.57 -13.99 12.03
C PHE A 355 -22.53 -14.69 12.98
N ARG A 356 -23.25 -15.69 12.46
CA ARG A 356 -23.82 -16.76 13.28
C ARG A 356 -22.71 -17.33 14.18
N SER A 357 -22.98 -17.52 15.47
CA SER A 357 -22.07 -18.26 16.35
C SER A 357 -21.99 -19.73 15.92
N ASP A 358 -20.81 -20.34 15.85
CA ASP A 358 -20.63 -21.71 15.34
C ASP A 358 -21.56 -22.76 16.00
N PHE A 359 -21.85 -22.61 17.29
CA PHE A 359 -22.77 -23.47 18.05
C PHE A 359 -24.25 -23.19 17.74
N SER A 360 -24.61 -22.04 17.19
CA SER A 360 -26.02 -21.67 16.99
C SER A 360 -26.67 -22.63 16.01
N ASN A 361 -27.79 -23.20 16.45
CA ASN A 361 -28.80 -23.72 15.54
C ASN A 361 -29.29 -22.58 14.61
N TRP A 362 -29.78 -22.95 13.43
CA TRP A 362 -30.05 -22.03 12.31
C TRP A 362 -31.11 -22.58 11.35
N GLY A 363 -31.49 -21.75 10.37
CA GLY A 363 -32.45 -22.11 9.33
C GLY A 363 -33.78 -21.35 9.46
N ASN A 364 -34.78 -21.82 8.71
CA ASN A 364 -35.99 -21.04 8.45
C ASN A 364 -36.83 -20.72 9.70
N LEU A 365 -36.79 -21.56 10.74
CA LEU A 365 -37.57 -21.40 11.98
C LEU A 365 -37.05 -20.31 12.93
N ILE A 366 -35.87 -19.72 12.69
CA ILE A 366 -35.39 -18.61 13.51
C ILE A 366 -36.15 -17.33 13.16
N ASP A 367 -36.63 -16.62 14.17
CA ASP A 367 -37.39 -15.39 13.99
C ASP A 367 -36.46 -14.18 13.94
N VAL A 368 -35.53 -14.10 14.89
CA VAL A 368 -34.53 -13.03 15.02
C VAL A 368 -33.23 -13.59 15.59
N VAL A 369 -32.16 -12.82 15.50
CA VAL A 369 -30.83 -13.15 16.03
C VAL A 369 -30.44 -12.09 17.08
N ALA A 370 -29.60 -12.43 18.04
CA ALA A 370 -28.98 -11.45 18.93
C ALA A 370 -27.56 -11.89 19.36
N PRO A 371 -26.72 -10.98 19.88
CA PRO A 371 -25.40 -11.33 20.40
C PRO A 371 -25.49 -12.42 21.47
N GLY A 372 -24.86 -13.57 21.21
CA GLY A 372 -24.85 -14.72 22.12
C GLY A 372 -23.49 -15.38 22.28
N SER A 373 -22.45 -15.05 21.50
CA SER A 373 -21.07 -15.39 21.86
C SER A 373 -20.49 -14.40 22.88
N ASP A 374 -19.85 -14.95 23.91
CA ASP A 374 -19.05 -14.26 24.93
C ASP A 374 -19.81 -13.12 25.61
N ILE A 375 -20.98 -13.41 26.16
CA ILE A 375 -21.78 -12.42 26.88
C ILE A 375 -21.37 -12.45 28.36
N TYR A 376 -21.13 -11.29 28.99
CA TYR A 376 -20.56 -11.16 30.35
C TYR A 376 -21.56 -10.52 31.33
N SER A 377 -22.41 -11.35 31.88
CA SER A 377 -23.48 -10.92 32.78
C SER A 377 -23.14 -11.25 34.23
N SER A 378 -24.05 -10.93 35.16
CA SER A 378 -24.00 -11.43 36.53
C SER A 378 -23.87 -12.96 36.54
N TYR A 379 -23.00 -13.49 37.39
CA TYR A 379 -22.81 -14.93 37.53
C TYR A 379 -22.60 -15.28 39.01
N ILE A 380 -22.65 -16.57 39.36
CA ILE A 380 -22.41 -17.03 40.73
C ILE A 380 -20.96 -17.44 40.95
N ASN A 381 -20.43 -17.19 42.15
CA ASN A 381 -19.19 -17.81 42.61
C ASN A 381 -19.35 -18.13 44.11
N GLY A 382 -20.02 -19.25 44.38
CA GLY A 382 -20.48 -19.59 45.73
C GLY A 382 -21.37 -18.49 46.32
N SER A 383 -21.00 -18.00 47.50
CA SER A 383 -21.70 -16.91 48.20
C SER A 383 -21.39 -15.49 47.68
N ALA A 384 -20.53 -15.31 46.67
CA ALA A 384 -20.21 -14.00 46.13
C ALA A 384 -21.42 -13.34 45.45
N ASN A 385 -21.65 -12.05 45.74
CA ASN A 385 -22.81 -11.27 45.30
C ASN A 385 -22.47 -10.21 44.23
N ASN A 386 -21.25 -10.24 43.70
CA ASN A 386 -20.69 -9.23 42.80
C ASN A 386 -19.84 -9.87 41.68
N TYR A 387 -20.02 -11.16 41.41
CA TYR A 387 -19.27 -11.90 40.40
C TYR A 387 -19.92 -11.80 39.02
N PHE A 388 -19.11 -11.72 37.97
CA PHE A 388 -19.54 -11.64 36.58
C PHE A 388 -18.69 -12.61 35.77
N SER A 389 -19.28 -13.25 34.77
CA SER A 389 -18.59 -14.27 33.96
C SER A 389 -19.08 -14.27 32.52
N PHE A 390 -18.19 -14.66 31.62
CA PHE A 390 -18.51 -14.84 30.20
C PHE A 390 -19.27 -16.16 30.00
N SER A 391 -20.24 -16.16 29.10
CA SER A 391 -20.99 -17.36 28.69
C SER A 391 -21.45 -17.20 27.24
N SER A 392 -21.53 -18.31 26.52
CA SER A 392 -21.84 -18.34 25.09
C SER A 392 -23.00 -19.29 24.82
N GLY A 393 -23.99 -18.85 24.04
CA GLY A 393 -25.15 -19.65 23.67
C GLY A 393 -26.29 -18.82 23.05
N THR A 394 -27.21 -19.48 22.35
CA THR A 394 -28.56 -18.93 22.06
C THR A 394 -29.32 -18.57 23.34
N SER A 395 -28.94 -19.22 24.44
CA SER A 395 -29.34 -18.89 25.81
C SER A 395 -28.91 -17.51 26.29
N MET A 396 -27.87 -16.90 25.69
CA MET A 396 -27.43 -15.53 25.93
C MET A 396 -27.96 -14.55 24.88
N ALA A 397 -28.29 -15.03 23.68
CA ALA A 397 -28.99 -14.23 22.67
C ALA A 397 -30.47 -13.96 23.06
N SER A 398 -31.20 -14.99 23.50
CA SER A 398 -32.61 -14.90 23.93
C SER A 398 -32.91 -13.77 24.92
N PRO A 399 -32.15 -13.58 26.02
CA PRO A 399 -32.42 -12.52 26.97
C PRO A 399 -32.21 -11.10 26.41
N HIS A 400 -31.40 -10.92 25.37
CA HIS A 400 -31.34 -9.64 24.66
C HIS A 400 -32.67 -9.32 23.97
N VAL A 401 -33.28 -10.32 23.32
CA VAL A 401 -34.61 -10.19 22.68
C VAL A 401 -35.71 -10.00 23.73
N ALA A 402 -35.70 -10.77 24.82
CA ALA A 402 -36.69 -10.60 25.90
C ALA A 402 -36.60 -9.23 26.58
N GLY A 403 -35.38 -8.70 26.75
CA GLY A 403 -35.16 -7.32 27.18
C GLY A 403 -35.64 -6.29 26.15
N ALA A 404 -35.39 -6.52 24.86
CA ALA A 404 -35.87 -5.67 23.78
C ALA A 404 -37.40 -5.57 23.76
N PHE A 405 -38.12 -6.68 23.99
CA PHE A 405 -39.57 -6.68 24.15
C PHE A 405 -40.04 -5.79 25.31
N ALA A 406 -39.35 -5.79 26.45
CA ALA A 406 -39.70 -4.90 27.57
C ALA A 406 -39.40 -3.42 27.29
N ALA A 407 -38.26 -3.12 26.66
CA ALA A 407 -37.91 -1.76 26.24
C ALA A 407 -38.90 -1.20 25.20
N LEU A 408 -39.29 -2.02 24.22
CA LEU A 408 -40.27 -1.67 23.19
C LEU A 408 -41.70 -1.62 23.73
N ARG A 409 -42.10 -2.49 24.68
CA ARG A 409 -43.41 -2.40 25.35
C ARG A 409 -43.49 -1.17 26.27
N ASN A 410 -42.38 -0.73 26.88
CA ASN A 410 -42.32 0.55 27.60
C ASN A 410 -42.57 1.75 26.67
N ALA A 411 -42.06 1.73 25.43
CA ALA A 411 -42.38 2.76 24.43
C ALA A 411 -43.80 2.61 23.85
N PHE A 412 -44.26 1.37 23.63
CA PHE A 412 -45.55 1.06 22.99
C PHE A 412 -46.36 0.03 23.82
N PRO A 413 -47.00 0.45 24.94
CA PRO A 413 -47.66 -0.47 25.88
C PRO A 413 -48.80 -1.30 25.29
N ASN A 414 -49.38 -0.86 24.18
CA ASN A 414 -50.53 -1.49 23.52
C ASN A 414 -50.17 -2.35 22.29
N ALA A 415 -48.90 -2.40 21.88
CA ALA A 415 -48.51 -3.24 20.74
C ALA A 415 -48.77 -4.74 21.01
N THR A 416 -48.95 -5.55 19.97
CA THR A 416 -49.03 -7.02 20.08
C THR A 416 -47.64 -7.64 20.24
N VAL A 417 -47.54 -8.99 20.29
CA VAL A 417 -46.26 -9.67 20.10
C VAL A 417 -45.77 -9.45 18.66
N ASP A 418 -46.62 -9.77 17.69
CA ASP A 418 -46.32 -9.75 16.25
C ASP A 418 -45.91 -8.37 15.75
N GLN A 419 -46.45 -7.28 16.30
CA GLN A 419 -46.03 -5.92 15.93
C GLN A 419 -44.57 -5.63 16.34
N ILE A 420 -44.17 -6.02 17.55
CA ILE A 420 -42.77 -5.87 17.99
C ILE A 420 -41.87 -6.82 17.21
N GLU A 421 -42.31 -8.07 17.06
CA GLU A 421 -41.58 -9.13 16.36
C GLU A 421 -41.31 -8.77 14.89
N ASN A 422 -42.32 -8.29 14.16
CA ASN A 422 -42.18 -7.84 12.78
C ASN A 422 -41.33 -6.57 12.67
N ALA A 423 -41.42 -5.64 13.62
CA ALA A 423 -40.54 -4.47 13.65
C ALA A 423 -39.06 -4.90 13.79
N LEU A 424 -38.75 -5.75 14.77
CA LEU A 424 -37.42 -6.32 14.98
C LEU A 424 -36.91 -7.11 13.77
N LYS A 425 -37.79 -7.87 13.09
CA LYS A 425 -37.49 -8.58 11.84
C LYS A 425 -37.19 -7.62 10.68
N SER A 426 -37.87 -6.48 10.62
CA SER A 426 -37.77 -5.51 9.51
C SER A 426 -36.58 -4.53 9.60
N THR A 427 -36.00 -4.35 10.79
CA THR A 427 -34.91 -3.37 11.02
C THR A 427 -33.59 -3.99 11.46
N GLY A 428 -33.53 -5.30 11.65
CA GLY A 428 -32.34 -6.01 12.10
C GLY A 428 -31.31 -6.28 11.01
N GLU A 429 -30.06 -6.44 11.41
CA GLU A 429 -28.91 -6.59 10.50
C GLU A 429 -28.82 -8.00 9.89
N GLY A 430 -28.47 -8.09 8.61
CA GLY A 430 -28.66 -9.28 7.76
C GLY A 430 -27.62 -10.38 7.94
N ILE A 431 -27.63 -11.12 9.04
CA ILE A 431 -26.69 -12.22 9.28
C ILE A 431 -26.99 -13.40 8.35
N SER A 432 -26.01 -13.77 7.51
CA SER A 432 -26.13 -14.88 6.54
C SER A 432 -25.39 -16.13 7.00
N SER A 433 -26.07 -17.28 7.05
CA SER A 433 -25.44 -18.60 7.23
C SER A 433 -26.29 -19.71 6.65
N ALA A 434 -25.69 -20.81 6.21
CA ALA A 434 -26.37 -21.97 5.61
C ALA A 434 -27.35 -21.62 4.44
N GLY A 435 -27.10 -20.52 3.72
CA GLY A 435 -27.99 -20.02 2.66
C GLY A 435 -29.25 -19.30 3.18
N VAL A 436 -29.38 -19.08 4.48
CA VAL A 436 -30.52 -18.40 5.13
C VAL A 436 -30.03 -17.14 5.85
N VAL A 437 -30.60 -15.99 5.49
CA VAL A 437 -30.36 -14.71 6.16
C VAL A 437 -31.36 -14.52 7.30
N LYS A 438 -30.90 -14.12 8.48
CA LYS A 438 -31.75 -13.82 9.65
C LYS A 438 -31.35 -12.50 10.33
N PRO A 439 -32.32 -11.66 10.73
CA PRO A 439 -32.06 -10.31 11.22
C PRO A 439 -31.56 -10.31 12.67
N ARG A 440 -30.36 -9.78 12.92
CA ARG A 440 -29.91 -9.42 14.29
C ARG A 440 -30.69 -8.22 14.78
N ILE A 441 -31.38 -8.36 15.92
CA ILE A 441 -32.25 -7.30 16.45
C ILE A 441 -31.60 -5.92 16.48
N ASN A 442 -32.37 -4.92 16.07
CA ASN A 442 -32.01 -3.51 16.15
C ASN A 442 -33.17 -2.79 16.83
N VAL A 443 -33.04 -2.56 18.14
CA VAL A 443 -34.17 -2.24 19.02
C VAL A 443 -34.62 -0.79 18.83
N ASN A 444 -33.69 0.14 18.62
CA ASN A 444 -34.04 1.54 18.39
C ASN A 444 -34.73 1.77 17.04
N ASP A 445 -34.30 1.12 15.97
CA ASP A 445 -34.96 1.30 14.68
C ASP A 445 -36.33 0.58 14.65
N ALA A 446 -36.46 -0.56 15.34
CA ALA A 446 -37.76 -1.18 15.60
C ALA A 446 -38.71 -0.25 16.37
N ARG A 447 -38.20 0.53 17.34
CA ARG A 447 -38.96 1.58 18.04
C ARG A 447 -39.43 2.68 17.08
N ILE A 448 -38.65 3.03 16.07
CA ILE A 448 -39.03 4.05 15.08
C ILE A 448 -40.12 3.52 14.14
N VAL A 449 -39.98 2.29 13.63
CA VAL A 449 -41.01 1.61 12.81
C VAL A 449 -42.34 1.47 13.57
N LEU A 450 -42.30 1.05 14.84
CA LEU A 450 -43.50 0.97 15.69
C LEU A 450 -44.19 2.32 15.93
N GLY A 451 -43.44 3.43 15.83
CA GLY A 451 -43.97 4.79 15.88
C GLY A 451 -44.56 5.28 14.55
N GLY A 452 -44.56 4.47 13.49
CA GLY A 452 -44.93 4.87 12.13
C GLY A 452 -43.90 5.73 11.42
N GLY A 453 -42.68 5.83 11.97
CA GLY A 453 -41.56 6.52 11.34
C GLY A 453 -40.73 5.57 10.49
N THR A 454 -40.06 6.11 9.46
CA THR A 454 -38.91 5.43 8.85
C THR A 454 -37.70 5.59 9.78
N PRO A 455 -36.96 4.52 10.11
CA PRO A 455 -35.62 4.64 10.68
C PRO A 455 -34.75 5.59 9.85
N PRO A 456 -33.73 6.23 10.45
CA PRO A 456 -32.63 6.72 9.62
C PRO A 456 -32.09 5.55 8.79
N PRO A 457 -31.66 5.76 7.53
CA PRO A 457 -30.89 4.72 6.85
C PRO A 457 -29.69 4.35 7.74
N PRO A 458 -29.27 3.06 7.79
CA PRO A 458 -28.09 2.67 8.55
C PRO A 458 -26.93 3.59 8.13
N PRO A 459 -26.13 4.09 9.10
CA PRO A 459 -25.18 5.18 8.88
C PRO A 459 -24.31 4.84 7.67
N THR A 460 -24.51 5.56 6.57
CA THR A 460 -24.26 4.99 5.24
C THR A 460 -22.83 4.49 5.16
N GLY A 461 -22.70 3.16 5.07
CA GLY A 461 -21.41 2.53 5.00
C GLY A 461 -20.55 3.15 3.89
N PRO A 462 -19.23 3.13 4.04
CA PRO A 462 -18.30 3.65 3.04
C PRO A 462 -18.75 3.22 1.64
N ALA A 463 -18.71 4.13 0.65
CA ALA A 463 -19.44 3.94 -0.60
C ALA A 463 -19.10 2.63 -1.36
N ASN A 464 -17.94 2.07 -1.06
CA ASN A 464 -17.41 0.79 -1.53
C ASN A 464 -17.53 -0.39 -0.54
N ASN A 465 -18.51 -0.36 0.36
CA ASN A 465 -18.81 -1.42 1.34
C ASN A 465 -18.94 -2.80 0.68
N HIS A 466 -19.81 -2.89 -0.33
CA HIS A 466 -20.05 -4.12 -1.09
C HIS A 466 -19.11 -4.23 -2.29
N PHE A 467 -18.72 -5.46 -2.64
CA PHE A 467 -17.90 -5.78 -3.82
C PHE A 467 -18.46 -5.20 -5.12
N VAL A 468 -19.79 -5.12 -5.24
CA VAL A 468 -20.46 -4.53 -6.41
C VAL A 468 -20.22 -3.02 -6.55
N ASN A 469 -19.95 -2.32 -5.45
CA ASN A 469 -19.74 -0.86 -5.41
C ASN A 469 -18.24 -0.47 -5.38
N ARG A 470 -17.33 -1.43 -5.54
CA ARG A 470 -15.88 -1.25 -5.39
C ARG A 470 -15.31 -0.08 -6.21
N ILE A 471 -14.56 0.81 -5.54
CA ILE A 471 -14.02 2.02 -6.15
C ILE A 471 -12.83 1.69 -7.04
N THR A 472 -12.72 2.37 -8.20
CA THR A 472 -11.60 2.16 -9.12
C THR A 472 -10.39 2.98 -8.66
N VAL A 473 -9.27 2.32 -8.36
CA VAL A 473 -8.00 3.01 -8.09
C VAL A 473 -7.45 3.52 -9.43
N PRO A 474 -7.20 4.83 -9.60
CA PRO A 474 -6.60 5.35 -10.82
C PRO A 474 -5.18 4.80 -11.04
N LEU A 475 -4.71 4.79 -12.27
CA LEU A 475 -3.31 4.45 -12.56
C LEU A 475 -2.36 5.47 -11.89
N PRO A 476 -1.23 5.04 -11.30
CA PRO A 476 -0.19 5.94 -10.84
C PRO A 476 0.49 6.68 -12.00
N ALA A 477 1.18 7.78 -11.68
CA ALA A 477 2.19 8.33 -12.58
C ALA A 477 3.33 7.32 -12.76
N VAL A 478 4.03 7.36 -13.90
CA VAL A 478 5.13 6.42 -14.17
C VAL A 478 6.21 6.55 -13.10
N GLY A 479 6.57 5.43 -12.47
CA GLY A 479 7.59 5.39 -11.41
C GLY A 479 7.13 6.00 -10.08
N GLY A 480 5.87 6.43 -9.99
CA GLY A 480 5.26 6.95 -8.77
C GLY A 480 4.23 6.00 -8.14
N THR A 481 3.65 6.47 -7.05
CA THR A 481 2.60 5.82 -6.27
C THR A 481 1.25 6.47 -6.56
N ARG A 482 0.16 5.70 -6.53
CA ARG A 482 -1.20 6.23 -6.38
C ARG A 482 -1.73 5.84 -5.01
N THR A 483 -1.81 6.82 -4.11
CA THR A 483 -2.60 6.69 -2.89
C THR A 483 -4.04 7.12 -3.17
N VAL A 484 -5.01 6.38 -2.64
CA VAL A 484 -6.42 6.76 -2.48
C VAL A 484 -6.82 6.62 -1.01
N THR A 485 -7.81 7.39 -0.58
CA THR A 485 -8.32 7.33 0.79
C THR A 485 -9.72 6.74 0.85
N GLY A 486 -10.08 6.21 2.01
CA GLY A 486 -11.40 5.69 2.34
C GLY A 486 -11.53 5.47 3.84
N SER A 487 -12.49 4.65 4.24
CA SER A 487 -12.67 4.20 5.62
C SER A 487 -13.44 2.88 5.60
N ASN A 488 -13.29 2.05 6.63
CA ASN A 488 -14.16 0.91 6.91
C ASN A 488 -15.06 1.13 8.14
N VAL A 489 -15.16 2.36 8.66
CA VAL A 489 -16.09 2.71 9.76
C VAL A 489 -17.52 2.62 9.23
N GLY A 490 -18.31 1.69 9.79
CA GLY A 490 -19.62 1.34 9.24
C GLY A 490 -19.57 0.42 8.02
N GLY A 491 -18.42 -0.22 7.74
CA GLY A 491 -18.31 -1.33 6.81
C GLY A 491 -18.90 -2.62 7.38
N THR A 492 -19.38 -3.52 6.52
CA THR A 492 -20.08 -4.76 6.88
C THR A 492 -19.68 -5.91 5.95
N ALA A 493 -19.44 -7.10 6.51
CA ALA A 493 -19.22 -8.31 5.73
C ALA A 493 -20.42 -8.64 4.82
N GLU A 494 -20.18 -9.19 3.62
CA GLU A 494 -21.25 -9.64 2.73
C GLU A 494 -21.29 -11.15 2.43
N GLY A 495 -22.45 -11.62 1.96
CA GLY A 495 -22.74 -13.04 1.78
C GLY A 495 -21.83 -13.70 0.73
N GLY A 496 -20.85 -14.48 1.20
CA GLY A 496 -19.85 -15.16 0.36
C GLY A 496 -18.48 -14.48 0.32
N GLU A 497 -18.25 -13.46 1.15
CA GLU A 497 -16.94 -12.81 1.29
C GLU A 497 -15.84 -13.79 1.75
N PRO A 498 -14.69 -13.89 1.05
CA PRO A 498 -13.58 -14.72 1.48
C PRO A 498 -12.89 -14.14 2.71
N ILE A 499 -12.43 -15.00 3.61
CA ILE A 499 -11.70 -14.61 4.83
C ILE A 499 -10.32 -14.04 4.44
N HIS A 500 -10.13 -12.72 4.57
CA HIS A 500 -8.89 -12.05 4.19
C HIS A 500 -7.70 -12.49 5.06
N ALA A 501 -6.57 -12.84 4.43
CA ALA A 501 -5.36 -13.33 5.10
C ALA A 501 -5.56 -14.49 6.11
N GLY A 502 -6.66 -15.25 5.98
CA GLY A 502 -7.06 -16.27 6.96
C GLY A 502 -7.54 -15.71 8.32
N LYS A 503 -7.67 -14.39 8.46
CA LYS A 503 -8.17 -13.73 9.67
C LYS A 503 -9.70 -13.73 9.69
N HIS A 504 -10.31 -14.69 10.41
CA HIS A 504 -11.75 -14.80 10.66
C HIS A 504 -12.41 -13.59 11.36
N SER A 505 -11.63 -12.56 11.68
CA SER A 505 -12.07 -11.31 12.28
C SER A 505 -11.69 -10.10 11.42
N ALA A 506 -11.44 -10.28 10.12
CA ALA A 506 -11.10 -9.21 9.19
C ALA A 506 -12.16 -9.12 8.09
N LEU A 507 -13.38 -8.74 8.49
CA LEU A 507 -14.59 -8.92 7.69
C LEU A 507 -15.46 -7.65 7.60
N ASN A 508 -15.17 -6.61 8.39
CA ASN A 508 -15.59 -5.23 8.08
C ASN A 508 -14.69 -4.67 6.95
N SER A 509 -14.86 -5.25 5.77
CA SER A 509 -14.09 -5.04 4.54
C SER A 509 -14.66 -3.88 3.72
N VAL A 510 -13.79 -3.24 2.93
CA VAL A 510 -14.19 -2.31 1.87
C VAL A 510 -13.36 -2.52 0.61
N TRP A 511 -14.01 -2.35 -0.54
CA TRP A 511 -13.52 -2.89 -1.80
C TRP A 511 -12.99 -1.83 -2.77
N TRP A 512 -11.85 -2.11 -3.39
CA TRP A 512 -11.33 -1.38 -4.53
C TRP A 512 -11.09 -2.33 -5.71
N ARG A 513 -10.88 -1.76 -6.89
CA ARG A 513 -10.39 -2.48 -8.07
C ARG A 513 -9.25 -1.74 -8.75
N TYR A 514 -8.29 -2.50 -9.28
CA TYR A 514 -7.14 -1.97 -10.01
C TYR A 514 -6.89 -2.80 -11.28
N THR A 515 -6.72 -2.12 -12.41
CA THR A 515 -6.42 -2.75 -13.71
C THR A 515 -5.14 -2.12 -14.27
N PRO A 516 -3.96 -2.76 -14.09
CA PRO A 516 -2.69 -2.21 -14.57
C PRO A 516 -2.61 -2.24 -16.11
N THR A 517 -1.87 -1.30 -16.68
CA THR A 517 -1.59 -1.21 -18.12
C THR A 517 -0.29 -1.91 -18.53
N ALA A 518 0.57 -2.26 -17.58
CA ALA A 518 1.79 -3.03 -17.80
C ALA A 518 1.85 -4.26 -16.89
N SER A 519 2.32 -5.38 -17.44
CA SER A 519 2.64 -6.59 -16.66
C SER A 519 3.98 -6.40 -15.94
N GLY A 520 4.06 -6.84 -14.68
CA GLY A 520 5.26 -6.70 -13.86
C GLY A 520 4.96 -6.72 -12.36
N PRO A 521 5.99 -6.59 -11.50
CA PRO A 521 5.79 -6.51 -10.06
C PRO A 521 5.04 -5.22 -9.70
N ILE A 522 3.98 -5.36 -8.89
CA ILE A 522 3.33 -4.23 -8.19
C ILE A 522 3.34 -4.49 -6.70
N THR A 523 3.40 -3.40 -5.93
CA THR A 523 3.19 -3.41 -4.47
C THR A 523 1.88 -2.68 -4.18
N ILE A 524 1.09 -3.21 -3.25
CA ILE A 524 -0.10 -2.56 -2.71
C ILE A 524 0.05 -2.56 -1.19
N ASP A 525 -0.19 -1.42 -0.55
CA ASP A 525 -0.06 -1.26 0.90
C ASP A 525 -1.16 -0.36 1.47
N THR A 526 -1.34 -0.41 2.78
CA THR A 526 -2.25 0.43 3.56
C THR A 526 -1.50 1.40 4.49
N LEU A 527 -0.20 1.64 4.26
CA LEU A 527 0.68 2.37 5.17
C LEU A 527 0.16 3.79 5.44
N GLY A 528 0.05 4.16 6.71
CA GLY A 528 -0.56 5.42 7.15
C GLY A 528 -2.09 5.39 7.25
N SER A 529 -2.71 4.21 7.22
CA SER A 529 -4.03 3.99 7.83
C SER A 529 -3.90 4.06 9.36
N ASN A 530 -4.94 4.48 10.09
CA ASN A 530 -4.82 4.78 11.53
C ASN A 530 -5.26 3.64 12.48
N PHE A 531 -5.28 2.40 11.98
CA PHE A 531 -5.73 1.20 12.68
C PHE A 531 -4.97 -0.04 12.18
N ASP A 532 -5.13 -1.18 12.84
CA ASP A 532 -4.58 -2.47 12.42
C ASP A 532 -5.34 -3.00 11.20
N THR A 533 -4.68 -3.12 10.03
CA THR A 533 -5.35 -3.45 8.76
C THR A 533 -5.07 -4.87 8.29
N VAL A 534 -6.01 -5.46 7.55
CA VAL A 534 -5.79 -6.68 6.76
C VAL A 534 -6.11 -6.40 5.29
N LEU A 535 -5.18 -6.76 4.40
CA LEU A 535 -5.22 -6.49 2.96
C LEU A 535 -5.24 -7.80 2.18
N ALA A 536 -6.21 -7.98 1.29
CA ALA A 536 -6.25 -9.12 0.38
C ALA A 536 -6.55 -8.70 -1.06
N VAL A 537 -5.89 -9.37 -2.00
CA VAL A 537 -6.00 -9.08 -3.44
C VAL A 537 -6.42 -10.33 -4.19
N TYR A 538 -7.47 -10.20 -4.98
CA TYR A 538 -8.19 -11.30 -5.63
C TYR A 538 -8.32 -11.10 -7.15
N ARG A 539 -8.61 -12.19 -7.85
CA ARG A 539 -9.14 -12.23 -9.22
C ARG A 539 -10.55 -12.82 -9.21
N GLY A 540 -11.42 -12.30 -10.07
CA GLY A 540 -12.80 -12.77 -10.22
C GLY A 540 -13.79 -11.61 -10.36
N SER A 541 -15.06 -11.93 -10.63
CA SER A 541 -16.14 -10.97 -10.91
C SER A 541 -17.33 -11.08 -9.96
N SER A 542 -17.26 -11.98 -8.97
CA SER A 542 -18.34 -12.29 -8.02
C SER A 542 -17.72 -12.72 -6.69
N VAL A 543 -18.23 -12.18 -5.58
CA VAL A 543 -17.62 -12.28 -4.24
C VAL A 543 -17.42 -13.72 -3.78
N GLY A 544 -18.47 -14.56 -3.87
CA GLY A 544 -18.44 -16.00 -3.52
C GLY A 544 -17.64 -16.90 -4.47
N SER A 545 -16.83 -16.35 -5.37
CA SER A 545 -15.98 -17.11 -6.29
C SER A 545 -14.64 -16.39 -6.58
N LEU A 546 -14.15 -15.60 -5.63
CA LEU A 546 -12.86 -14.92 -5.75
C LEU A 546 -11.69 -15.87 -5.51
N ALA A 547 -10.67 -15.77 -6.35
CA ALA A 547 -9.40 -16.49 -6.22
C ALA A 547 -8.33 -15.53 -5.69
N GLU A 548 -7.71 -15.85 -4.56
CA GLU A 548 -6.66 -15.02 -3.97
C GLU A 548 -5.38 -15.01 -4.82
N VAL A 549 -4.72 -13.85 -4.85
CA VAL A 549 -3.45 -13.58 -5.54
C VAL A 549 -2.34 -13.33 -4.53
N ALA A 550 -2.64 -12.54 -3.51
CA ALA A 550 -1.79 -12.28 -2.34
C ALA A 550 -2.66 -11.68 -1.23
N SER A 551 -2.31 -11.95 0.03
CA SER A 551 -2.87 -11.30 1.21
C SER A 551 -1.77 -11.02 2.24
N ASN A 552 -2.01 -10.06 3.12
CA ASN A 552 -1.17 -9.80 4.28
C ASN A 552 -1.96 -9.12 5.41
N ASP A 553 -1.35 -9.19 6.59
CA ASP A 553 -1.79 -8.72 7.90
C ASP A 553 -0.89 -7.52 8.26
N ASP A 554 0.18 -7.75 9.02
CA ASP A 554 1.28 -6.79 9.23
C ASP A 554 2.23 -6.69 8.02
N ALA A 555 2.68 -5.50 7.61
CA ALA A 555 3.77 -5.38 6.62
C ALA A 555 5.11 -5.90 7.15
N ASP A 556 5.37 -5.70 8.45
CA ASP A 556 6.48 -6.26 9.22
C ASP A 556 6.14 -6.26 10.72
N TYR A 557 7.00 -6.85 11.55
CA TYR A 557 6.80 -7.04 13.00
C TYR A 557 6.51 -5.75 13.81
N TYR A 558 6.74 -4.56 13.24
CA TYR A 558 6.47 -3.27 13.88
C TYR A 558 5.36 -2.47 13.20
N THR A 559 4.80 -2.97 12.09
CA THR A 559 3.95 -2.22 11.17
C THR A 559 2.60 -2.90 10.95
N ILE A 560 1.63 -2.56 11.79
CA ILE A 560 0.22 -3.04 11.77
C ILE A 560 -0.61 -2.56 10.55
N GLN A 561 0.05 -2.02 9.53
CA GLN A 561 -0.57 -1.76 8.22
C GLN A 561 0.04 -2.71 7.20
N SER A 562 -0.81 -3.35 6.41
CA SER A 562 -0.44 -4.43 5.49
C SER A 562 0.34 -3.96 4.27
N GLN A 563 1.13 -4.87 3.73
CA GLN A 563 1.72 -4.74 2.39
C GLN A 563 1.71 -6.09 1.65
N VAL A 564 1.26 -6.09 0.40
CA VAL A 564 1.38 -7.24 -0.53
C VAL A 564 2.19 -6.86 -1.76
N ARG A 565 2.92 -7.82 -2.32
CA ARG A 565 3.69 -7.64 -3.56
C ARG A 565 3.56 -8.86 -4.46
N PHE A 566 3.13 -8.65 -5.70
CA PHE A 566 2.90 -9.74 -6.67
C PHE A 566 3.15 -9.29 -8.11
N ASN A 567 3.33 -10.24 -9.01
CA ASN A 567 3.45 -9.97 -10.45
C ASN A 567 2.06 -9.82 -11.07
N ALA A 568 1.69 -8.59 -11.42
CA ALA A 568 0.43 -8.30 -12.09
C ALA A 568 0.51 -8.52 -13.60
N THR A 569 -0.65 -8.71 -14.23
CA THR A 569 -0.81 -8.89 -15.69
C THR A 569 -1.59 -7.70 -16.26
N ALA A 570 -1.06 -7.08 -17.33
CA ALA A 570 -1.73 -5.97 -18.01
C ALA A 570 -3.17 -6.33 -18.43
N GLY A 571 -4.12 -5.43 -18.19
CA GLY A 571 -5.53 -5.59 -18.57
C GLY A 571 -6.35 -6.55 -17.70
N VAL A 572 -5.76 -7.20 -16.69
CA VAL A 572 -6.50 -8.01 -15.72
C VAL A 572 -6.98 -7.11 -14.58
N GLU A 573 -8.30 -7.11 -14.30
CA GLU A 573 -8.84 -6.45 -13.13
C GLU A 573 -8.55 -7.27 -11.86
N TYR A 574 -7.90 -6.63 -10.89
CA TYR A 574 -7.66 -7.16 -9.55
C TYR A 574 -8.59 -6.46 -8.56
N GLN A 575 -9.21 -7.26 -7.70
CA GLN A 575 -10.12 -6.80 -6.65
C GLN A 575 -9.33 -6.72 -5.35
N ILE A 576 -9.44 -5.62 -4.61
CA ILE A 576 -8.65 -5.35 -3.41
C ILE A 576 -9.63 -5.16 -2.25
N ALA A 577 -9.54 -6.00 -1.23
CA ALA A 577 -10.26 -5.84 0.03
C ALA A 577 -9.31 -5.25 1.08
N VAL A 578 -9.81 -4.27 1.84
CA VAL A 578 -9.15 -3.79 3.06
C VAL A 578 -10.14 -3.88 4.21
N ALA A 579 -9.81 -4.69 5.21
CA ALA A 579 -10.51 -4.77 6.49
C ALA A 579 -9.55 -4.36 7.62
N GLY A 580 -9.98 -4.50 8.88
CA GLY A 580 -9.10 -4.40 10.05
C GLY A 580 -8.92 -5.74 10.75
N TYR A 581 -7.75 -5.97 11.35
CA TYR A 581 -7.58 -7.10 12.26
C TYR A 581 -8.51 -6.91 13.47
N MET A 582 -9.04 -8.01 14.02
CA MET A 582 -10.09 -7.96 15.06
C MET A 582 -11.27 -7.02 14.77
N ASN A 583 -11.57 -6.76 13.48
CA ASN A 583 -12.55 -5.81 12.97
C ASN A 583 -12.33 -4.37 13.46
N GLU A 584 -11.07 -3.98 13.71
CA GLU A 584 -10.69 -2.58 13.85
C GLU A 584 -11.15 -1.75 12.64
N ALA A 585 -11.49 -0.49 12.90
CA ALA A 585 -12.01 0.40 11.87
C ALA A 585 -11.49 1.82 12.01
N GLY A 586 -11.18 2.44 10.88
CA GLY A 586 -10.63 3.79 10.81
C GLY A 586 -10.59 4.33 9.38
N ASN A 587 -9.70 5.29 9.17
CA ASN A 587 -9.39 5.87 7.87
C ASN A 587 -8.34 5.00 7.15
N ILE A 588 -8.64 4.62 5.91
CA ILE A 588 -7.79 3.79 5.06
C ILE A 588 -7.00 4.68 4.12
N ARG A 589 -5.70 4.40 4.01
CA ARG A 589 -4.76 5.03 3.06
C ARG A 589 -4.17 3.97 2.13
N LEU A 590 -4.95 3.53 1.14
CA LEU A 590 -4.56 2.49 0.20
C LEU A 590 -3.61 3.06 -0.88
N SER A 591 -2.39 2.51 -0.98
CA SER A 591 -1.36 2.94 -1.93
C SER A 591 -1.00 1.82 -2.91
N VAL A 592 -0.94 2.15 -4.21
CA VAL A 592 -0.55 1.23 -5.29
C VAL A 592 0.69 1.76 -5.99
N HIS A 593 1.70 0.88 -6.15
CA HIS A 593 2.99 1.20 -6.76
C HIS A 593 3.21 0.36 -8.02
N GLY A 594 3.49 1.02 -9.15
CA GLY A 594 3.75 0.37 -10.43
C GLY A 594 2.49 -0.10 -11.19
N GLY A 595 2.67 -0.99 -12.17
CA GLY A 595 1.61 -1.44 -13.08
C GLY A 595 1.32 -0.50 -14.26
N VAL A 596 2.20 0.49 -14.49
CA VAL A 596 2.14 1.45 -15.59
C VAL A 596 3.45 1.41 -16.38
N ALA A 597 3.36 1.45 -17.70
CA ALA A 597 4.53 1.35 -18.57
C ALA A 597 5.44 2.58 -18.47
N ALA A 598 6.75 2.37 -18.56
CA ALA A 598 7.72 3.45 -18.75
C ALA A 598 7.49 4.17 -20.10
N PRO A 599 7.66 5.51 -20.17
CA PRO A 599 7.68 6.23 -21.44
C PRO A 599 8.75 5.63 -22.34
N VAL A 600 8.39 5.34 -23.58
CA VAL A 600 9.32 4.78 -24.57
C VAL A 600 10.36 5.87 -24.91
N PRO A 601 11.67 5.59 -24.76
CA PRO A 601 12.72 6.51 -25.17
C PRO A 601 12.63 6.87 -26.66
N PRO A 602 13.19 8.02 -27.09
CA PRO A 602 13.24 8.40 -28.50
C PRO A 602 13.86 7.30 -29.38
N ALA A 603 13.39 7.13 -30.62
CA ALA A 603 13.86 6.04 -31.48
C ALA A 603 15.40 6.05 -31.71
N ASN A 604 16.03 7.23 -31.63
CA ASN A 604 17.46 7.46 -31.78
C ASN A 604 18.20 7.74 -30.45
N ASP A 605 17.62 7.31 -29.33
CA ASP A 605 18.21 7.29 -27.99
C ASP A 605 19.52 6.49 -27.96
N ASN A 606 19.43 5.20 -28.23
CA ASN A 606 20.61 4.35 -28.30
C ASN A 606 21.49 4.71 -29.51
N PHE A 607 22.82 4.74 -29.32
CA PHE A 607 23.80 4.98 -30.37
C PHE A 607 23.66 4.00 -31.55
N ALA A 608 23.11 2.80 -31.38
CA ALA A 608 22.84 1.90 -32.50
C ALA A 608 21.87 2.50 -33.54
N ASN A 609 20.93 3.35 -33.11
CA ASN A 609 19.75 3.75 -33.86
C ASN A 609 19.82 5.18 -34.44
N ARG A 610 21.03 5.74 -34.61
CA ARG A 610 21.25 7.15 -34.99
C ARG A 610 20.50 7.51 -36.27
N ILE A 611 19.65 8.54 -36.21
CA ILE A 611 18.92 9.00 -37.40
C ILE A 611 19.92 9.52 -38.43
N VAL A 612 19.78 9.04 -39.66
CA VAL A 612 20.58 9.52 -40.79
C VAL A 612 20.12 10.94 -41.12
N ILE A 613 21.05 11.91 -41.11
CA ILE A 613 20.85 13.19 -41.76
C ILE A 613 21.34 13.01 -43.21
N PRO A 614 20.44 12.98 -44.22
CA PRO A 614 20.87 12.85 -45.60
C PRO A 614 21.65 14.09 -46.04
N PRO A 615 22.65 13.97 -46.95
CA PRO A 615 23.43 15.10 -47.43
C PRO A 615 22.55 16.21 -48.01
N HIS A 616 22.96 17.47 -47.84
CA HIS A 616 22.29 18.63 -48.44
C HIS A 616 23.32 19.68 -48.88
N GLY A 617 23.15 20.20 -50.09
CA GLY A 617 24.01 21.23 -50.66
C GLY A 617 23.56 22.65 -50.28
N ALA A 618 24.43 23.63 -50.52
CA ALA A 618 24.21 25.04 -50.15
C ALA A 618 22.99 25.70 -50.83
N ILE A 619 22.45 25.11 -51.90
CA ILE A 619 21.33 25.66 -52.69
C ILE A 619 19.99 25.60 -51.93
N ASN A 620 19.78 24.56 -51.10
CA ASN A 620 18.58 24.44 -50.26
C ASN A 620 18.75 25.14 -48.89
N GLY A 621 19.83 25.90 -48.71
CA GLY A 621 20.14 26.57 -47.46
C GLY A 621 20.46 25.61 -46.29
N PRO A 622 20.36 26.09 -45.03
CA PRO A 622 20.48 25.25 -43.84
C PRO A 622 19.43 24.14 -43.78
N ARG A 623 19.85 22.88 -43.61
CA ARG A 623 18.94 21.79 -43.27
C ARG A 623 18.71 21.78 -41.77
N SER A 624 17.47 22.09 -41.36
CA SER A 624 16.97 21.82 -40.03
C SER A 624 16.52 20.35 -39.96
N VAL A 625 16.92 19.64 -38.91
CA VAL A 625 16.32 18.38 -38.47
C VAL A 625 15.76 18.58 -37.07
N THR A 626 14.67 17.90 -36.75
CA THR A 626 14.05 17.94 -35.43
C THR A 626 14.23 16.63 -34.69
N GLY A 627 14.04 16.68 -33.37
CA GLY A 627 14.06 15.53 -32.48
C GLY A 627 13.51 15.89 -31.12
N ASN A 628 13.52 14.94 -30.19
CA ASN A 628 13.20 15.16 -28.80
C ASN A 628 14.10 14.24 -27.95
N ASN A 629 14.61 14.73 -26.82
CA ASN A 629 15.38 13.94 -25.85
C ASN A 629 14.65 13.72 -24.52
N THR A 630 13.37 14.10 -24.39
CA THR A 630 12.57 13.71 -23.22
C THR A 630 12.47 12.19 -23.15
N HIS A 631 12.82 11.63 -21.99
CA HIS A 631 12.98 10.18 -21.74
C HIS A 631 14.12 9.49 -22.49
N ALA A 632 15.08 10.22 -23.05
CA ALA A 632 16.34 9.64 -23.51
C ALA A 632 17.21 9.19 -22.31
N THR A 633 18.09 8.22 -22.53
CA THR A 633 18.87 7.49 -21.53
C THR A 633 20.37 7.53 -21.86
N ALA A 634 21.23 7.43 -20.85
CA ALA A 634 22.67 7.39 -21.05
C ALA A 634 23.14 5.97 -21.43
N GLN A 635 23.89 5.81 -22.52
CA GLN A 635 24.39 4.50 -22.93
C GLN A 635 25.72 4.14 -22.23
N ALA A 636 25.88 2.87 -21.85
CA ALA A 636 27.13 2.38 -21.27
C ALA A 636 28.32 2.61 -22.22
N GLY A 637 29.36 3.30 -21.73
CA GLY A 637 30.54 3.68 -22.50
C GLY A 637 30.42 4.98 -23.31
N GLU A 638 29.32 5.73 -23.17
CA GLU A 638 29.10 7.01 -23.85
C GLU A 638 30.12 8.10 -23.46
N PRO A 639 30.75 8.80 -24.42
CA PRO A 639 31.72 9.84 -24.10
C PRO A 639 31.05 11.09 -23.53
N ARG A 640 31.71 11.73 -22.56
CA ARG A 640 31.33 13.06 -22.04
C ARG A 640 31.25 14.09 -23.17
N HIS A 641 30.05 14.54 -23.52
CA HIS A 641 29.85 15.61 -24.49
C HIS A 641 30.33 16.95 -23.92
N ALA A 642 31.13 17.70 -24.68
CA ALA A 642 31.71 18.99 -24.27
C ALA A 642 32.36 18.99 -22.85
N ASN A 643 32.98 17.86 -22.46
CA ASN A 643 33.55 17.62 -21.12
C ASN A 643 32.57 17.68 -19.92
N ARG A 644 31.25 17.78 -20.15
CA ARG A 644 30.24 17.72 -19.07
C ARG A 644 30.34 16.38 -18.32
N SER A 645 30.22 16.43 -16.99
CA SER A 645 30.50 15.30 -16.09
C SER A 645 29.53 14.11 -16.26
N VAL A 646 28.32 14.39 -16.75
CA VAL A 646 27.25 13.43 -17.04
C VAL A 646 26.75 13.68 -18.47
N ALA A 647 26.68 12.63 -19.28
CA ALA A 647 25.95 12.64 -20.55
C ALA A 647 24.61 11.95 -20.31
N THR A 648 23.58 12.74 -20.01
CA THR A 648 22.22 12.28 -19.70
C THR A 648 21.25 12.91 -20.70
N ASN A 649 20.26 12.12 -21.11
CA ASN A 649 19.26 12.50 -22.12
C ASN A 649 19.92 12.90 -23.46
N SER A 650 20.87 12.11 -23.95
CA SER A 650 21.50 12.25 -25.27
C SER A 650 20.66 11.56 -26.36
N VAL A 651 20.61 12.15 -27.56
CA VAL A 651 20.02 11.49 -28.74
C VAL A 651 20.91 11.70 -29.96
N TRP A 652 20.93 10.70 -30.83
CA TRP A 652 22.00 10.53 -31.82
C TRP A 652 21.55 10.70 -33.28
N TRP A 653 22.41 11.33 -34.06
CA TRP A 653 22.35 11.39 -35.52
C TRP A 653 23.66 10.91 -36.15
N ARG A 654 23.62 10.56 -37.44
CA ARG A 654 24.81 10.40 -38.28
C ARG A 654 24.72 11.30 -39.51
N TYR A 655 25.79 12.03 -39.79
CA TYR A 655 25.95 12.85 -41.00
C TYR A 655 27.12 12.35 -41.83
N THR A 656 27.01 12.44 -43.15
CA THR A 656 28.07 12.06 -44.08
C THR A 656 28.09 13.11 -45.17
N PRO A 657 29.04 14.06 -45.16
CA PRO A 657 29.06 15.11 -46.16
C PRO A 657 29.47 14.53 -47.52
N ALA A 658 28.83 14.98 -48.60
CA ALA A 658 29.20 14.61 -49.96
C ALA A 658 30.35 15.47 -50.52
N THR A 659 30.76 16.53 -49.81
CA THR A 659 31.91 17.37 -50.16
C THR A 659 32.75 17.71 -48.93
N SER A 660 34.08 17.69 -49.07
CA SER A 660 34.98 18.20 -48.05
C SER A 660 34.84 19.73 -47.92
N GLY A 661 34.95 20.26 -46.70
CA GLY A 661 34.83 21.70 -46.44
C GLY A 661 34.29 22.04 -45.07
N ARG A 662 34.12 23.34 -44.79
CA ARG A 662 33.63 23.85 -43.51
C ARG A 662 32.17 23.46 -43.29
N ILE A 663 31.91 22.66 -42.25
CA ILE A 663 30.58 22.33 -41.74
C ILE A 663 30.31 23.23 -40.52
N THR A 664 29.06 23.64 -40.35
CA THR A 664 28.57 24.30 -39.13
C THR A 664 27.27 23.66 -38.70
N ILE A 665 27.19 23.25 -37.43
CA ILE A 665 25.99 22.68 -36.82
C ILE A 665 25.63 23.53 -35.61
N ASP A 666 24.37 23.94 -35.49
CA ASP A 666 23.85 24.58 -34.29
C ASP A 666 22.53 23.94 -33.83
N THR A 667 22.11 24.22 -32.59
CA THR A 667 20.83 23.79 -32.01
C THR A 667 19.83 24.95 -31.90
N ASN A 668 19.96 26.00 -32.72
CA ASN A 668 19.17 27.23 -32.58
C ASN A 668 17.67 26.97 -32.80
N GLY A 669 16.85 27.45 -31.86
CA GLY A 669 15.41 27.15 -31.80
C GLY A 669 15.05 25.86 -31.04
N SER A 670 16.01 25.18 -30.40
CA SER A 670 15.69 24.12 -29.42
C SER A 670 15.08 24.71 -28.15
N SER A 671 14.16 23.98 -27.50
CA SER A 671 13.36 24.49 -26.37
C SER A 671 14.08 24.55 -25.02
N PHE A 672 15.32 24.04 -24.93
CA PHE A 672 16.06 23.82 -23.70
C PHE A 672 17.56 24.14 -23.87
N ASN A 673 18.34 24.15 -22.78
CA ASN A 673 19.80 24.25 -22.87
C ASN A 673 20.38 22.92 -23.38
N THR A 674 21.02 22.97 -24.54
CA THR A 674 21.60 21.80 -25.22
C THR A 674 23.10 21.68 -25.00
N VAL A 675 23.63 20.46 -25.09
CA VAL A 675 25.05 20.19 -25.38
C VAL A 675 25.13 19.52 -26.75
N LEU A 676 26.08 19.92 -27.60
CA LEU A 676 26.27 19.40 -28.96
C LEU A 676 27.70 18.88 -29.12
N ALA A 677 27.84 17.60 -29.48
CA ALA A 677 29.15 17.00 -29.74
C ALA A 677 29.15 16.19 -31.05
N VAL A 678 30.25 16.31 -31.80
CA VAL A 678 30.48 15.66 -33.08
C VAL A 678 31.71 14.76 -32.97
N TYR A 679 31.58 13.53 -33.43
CA TYR A 679 32.57 12.46 -33.27
C TYR A 679 32.87 11.77 -34.61
N THR A 680 34.06 11.16 -34.71
CA THR A 680 34.35 10.07 -35.65
C THR A 680 34.41 8.74 -34.89
N GLY A 681 34.20 7.64 -35.61
CA GLY A 681 34.17 6.28 -35.03
C GLY A 681 32.85 5.55 -35.32
N THR A 682 32.84 4.24 -35.10
CA THR A 682 31.73 3.34 -35.45
C THR A 682 31.04 2.68 -34.25
N SER A 683 31.68 2.66 -33.07
CA SER A 683 31.21 2.11 -31.80
C SER A 683 31.30 3.15 -30.68
N VAL A 684 30.44 3.05 -29.66
CA VAL A 684 30.30 4.05 -28.56
C VAL A 684 31.64 4.35 -27.87
N GLY A 685 32.28 3.33 -27.29
CA GLY A 685 33.60 3.47 -26.65
C GLY A 685 34.78 3.65 -27.62
N GLY A 686 34.52 3.74 -28.93
CA GLY A 686 35.51 4.02 -29.97
C GLY A 686 35.42 5.44 -30.54
N LEU A 687 34.54 6.29 -30.00
CA LEU A 687 34.30 7.64 -30.52
C LEU A 687 35.43 8.62 -30.18
N ARG A 688 35.85 9.39 -31.19
CA ARG A 688 36.86 10.46 -31.07
C ARG A 688 36.22 11.82 -31.37
N VAL A 689 36.31 12.76 -30.44
CA VAL A 689 35.76 14.12 -30.59
C VAL A 689 36.39 14.82 -31.80
N VAL A 690 35.55 15.43 -32.63
CA VAL A 690 35.92 16.30 -33.76
C VAL A 690 35.69 17.76 -33.39
N ALA A 691 34.53 18.06 -32.80
CA ALA A 691 34.19 19.34 -32.20
C ALA A 691 33.08 19.13 -31.18
N ALA A 692 33.05 19.93 -30.11
CA ALA A 692 31.95 19.96 -29.16
C ALA A 692 31.74 21.39 -28.66
N ASN A 693 30.50 21.73 -28.31
CA ASN A 693 30.14 22.98 -27.65
C ASN A 693 28.92 22.78 -26.75
N ASP A 694 28.79 23.67 -25.78
CA ASP A 694 27.79 23.70 -24.72
C ASP A 694 26.88 24.90 -25.02
N ASP A 695 27.32 26.12 -24.68
CA ASP A 695 26.66 27.38 -25.02
C ASP A 695 27.47 28.15 -26.10
N ASP A 696 26.85 28.58 -27.21
CA ASP A 696 27.46 29.51 -28.18
C ASP A 696 27.11 30.96 -27.83
N PRO A 697 28.09 31.87 -27.66
CA PRO A 697 27.83 33.25 -27.25
C PRO A 697 26.84 34.04 -28.13
N ALA A 698 26.66 33.67 -29.42
CA ALA A 698 25.70 34.31 -30.32
C ALA A 698 24.31 33.65 -30.33
N LEU A 699 24.13 32.52 -29.65
CA LEU A 699 22.86 31.77 -29.53
C LEU A 699 22.35 31.67 -28.09
N GLY A 700 23.13 32.15 -27.11
CA GLY A 700 22.85 32.02 -25.68
C GLY A 700 22.96 30.56 -25.25
N ARG A 701 21.92 30.04 -24.57
CA ARG A 701 21.87 28.65 -24.07
C ARG A 701 21.66 27.58 -25.16
N ARG A 702 22.26 27.75 -26.34
CA ARG A 702 22.22 26.78 -27.46
C ARG A 702 23.61 26.61 -28.03
N SER A 703 23.95 25.38 -28.34
CA SER A 703 25.27 25.00 -28.83
C SER A 703 25.46 25.28 -30.31
N LYS A 704 26.70 25.54 -30.71
CA LYS A 704 27.12 25.55 -32.10
C LYS A 704 28.57 25.11 -32.25
N VAL A 705 28.83 24.26 -33.24
CA VAL A 705 30.16 23.73 -33.58
C VAL A 705 30.49 24.02 -35.04
N VAL A 706 31.79 24.18 -35.30
CA VAL A 706 32.34 24.42 -36.64
C VAL A 706 33.55 23.50 -36.80
N PHE A 707 33.59 22.73 -37.89
CA PHE A 707 34.70 21.83 -38.19
C PHE A 707 34.88 21.66 -39.70
N ASN A 708 36.03 21.16 -40.13
CA ASN A 708 36.26 20.80 -41.54
C ASN A 708 35.86 19.34 -41.74
N GLY A 709 34.77 19.13 -42.48
CA GLY A 709 34.34 17.81 -42.91
C GLY A 709 35.18 17.29 -44.08
N VAL A 710 35.31 15.97 -44.15
CA VAL A 710 35.89 15.24 -45.29
C VAL A 710 34.78 14.46 -45.99
N ALA A 711 34.70 14.55 -47.32
CA ALA A 711 33.69 13.85 -48.12
C ALA A 711 33.68 12.33 -47.83
N GLY A 712 32.50 11.75 -47.64
CA GLY A 712 32.32 10.32 -47.36
C GLY A 712 32.62 9.88 -45.92
N THR A 713 33.28 10.71 -45.10
CA THR A 713 33.52 10.39 -43.68
C THR A 713 32.23 10.46 -42.87
N GLN A 714 31.95 9.41 -42.09
CA GLN A 714 30.80 9.41 -41.19
C GLN A 714 31.12 10.17 -39.88
N TYR A 715 30.34 11.21 -39.62
CA TYR A 715 30.37 11.97 -38.38
C TYR A 715 29.13 11.59 -37.54
N GLN A 716 29.35 11.16 -36.31
CA GLN A 716 28.28 10.86 -35.36
C GLN A 716 28.02 12.13 -34.54
N ILE A 717 26.76 12.52 -34.37
CA ILE A 717 26.36 13.77 -33.70
C ILE A 717 25.48 13.40 -32.52
N ALA A 718 25.84 13.85 -31.31
CA ALA A 718 25.02 13.76 -30.13
C ALA A 718 24.48 15.15 -29.77
N VAL A 719 23.20 15.22 -29.42
CA VAL A 719 22.60 16.38 -28.74
C VAL A 719 22.04 15.90 -27.41
N ALA A 720 22.45 16.53 -26.31
CA ALA A 720 22.05 16.16 -24.95
C ALA A 720 21.57 17.37 -24.15
N GLY A 721 21.12 17.13 -22.91
CA GLY A 721 20.79 18.19 -21.97
C GLY A 721 22.02 18.87 -21.37
N GLY A 722 21.93 20.17 -21.13
CA GLY A 722 22.88 20.91 -20.30
C GLY A 722 22.71 20.65 -18.80
N PHE A 723 22.89 21.68 -17.97
CA PHE A 723 22.84 21.53 -16.51
C PHE A 723 21.43 21.13 -16.02
N GLY A 724 21.32 20.05 -15.24
CA GLY A 724 20.03 19.59 -14.67
C GLY A 724 19.20 18.67 -15.56
N ASN A 725 19.82 17.87 -16.44
CA ASN A 725 19.14 16.90 -17.32
C ASN A 725 18.04 17.50 -18.24
N ASN A 726 18.22 18.76 -18.64
CA ASN A 726 17.26 19.48 -19.48
C ASN A 726 16.85 18.68 -20.73
N SER A 727 15.55 18.64 -21.04
CA SER A 727 15.05 17.97 -22.24
C SER A 727 13.94 18.74 -22.93
N GLY A 728 13.64 18.34 -24.17
CA GLY A 728 12.52 18.84 -24.95
C GLY A 728 12.77 18.80 -26.45
N HIS A 729 12.05 19.62 -27.20
CA HIS A 729 12.14 19.66 -28.66
C HIS A 729 13.51 20.21 -29.11
N ILE A 730 14.27 19.36 -29.79
CA ILE A 730 15.53 19.68 -30.46
C ILE A 730 15.21 20.22 -31.85
N ARG A 731 15.81 21.36 -32.19
CA ARG A 731 15.95 21.84 -33.56
C ARG A 731 17.43 21.99 -33.86
N MET A 732 17.98 21.06 -34.64
CA MET A 732 19.39 21.06 -35.03
C MET A 732 19.53 21.48 -36.50
N THR A 733 20.43 22.41 -36.79
CA THR A 733 20.59 23.02 -38.11
C THR A 733 22.01 22.84 -38.64
N VAL A 734 22.15 22.01 -39.68
CA VAL A 734 23.43 21.68 -40.34
C VAL A 734 23.62 22.54 -41.60
N ARG A 735 24.83 23.07 -41.82
CA ARG A 735 25.22 23.85 -43.00
C ARG A 735 26.57 23.35 -43.53
N GLY A 736 26.67 23.23 -44.86
CA GLY A 736 27.88 22.80 -45.57
C GLY A 736 28.00 21.27 -45.73
N GLY A 737 28.71 20.84 -46.79
CA GLY A 737 29.04 19.44 -47.02
C GLY A 737 28.12 18.64 -47.95
N GLY A 738 27.57 19.21 -49.03
CA GLY A 738 26.73 18.46 -49.96
C GLY A 738 26.81 18.92 -51.41
N ARG A 739 26.68 17.98 -52.36
CA ARG A 739 26.56 18.26 -53.81
C ARG A 739 25.91 17.07 -54.53
N TYR A 740 24.96 17.38 -55.40
CA TYR A 740 24.94 16.85 -56.77
C TYR A 740 24.78 18.07 -57.67
N ASP A 741 25.62 18.17 -58.69
CA ASP A 741 25.56 19.25 -59.68
C ASP A 741 24.78 18.72 -60.88
N THR A 742 23.59 19.26 -61.12
CA THR A 742 22.73 18.84 -62.24
C THR A 742 22.71 19.86 -63.38
N THR A 743 23.25 21.06 -63.15
CA THR A 743 23.94 21.79 -64.21
C THR A 743 25.18 20.97 -64.61
N PRO A 744 25.32 20.53 -65.88
CA PRO A 744 26.53 19.83 -66.29
C PRO A 744 27.71 20.77 -66.11
N ARG A 745 28.74 20.33 -65.38
CA ARG A 745 30.03 21.01 -65.44
C ARG A 745 30.48 21.06 -66.90
N PRO A 746 31.17 22.12 -67.34
CA PRO A 746 31.73 22.15 -68.69
C PRO A 746 32.59 20.90 -68.89
N GLU A 747 32.45 20.25 -70.05
CA GLU A 747 33.06 18.92 -70.27
C GLU A 747 34.57 18.91 -69.97
N ASN A 748 35.21 20.06 -70.22
CA ASN A 748 36.62 20.36 -70.05
C ASN A 748 37.00 21.04 -68.72
N ASP A 749 36.19 20.88 -67.68
CA ASP A 749 36.51 21.21 -66.28
C ASP A 749 37.79 20.49 -65.83
N ASN A 750 37.84 19.17 -65.97
CA ASN A 750 39.04 18.38 -65.67
C ASN A 750 40.05 18.44 -66.83
N PHE A 751 41.34 18.54 -66.51
CA PHE A 751 42.46 18.49 -67.45
C PHE A 751 42.46 17.22 -68.31
N ALA A 752 41.99 16.10 -67.76
CA ALA A 752 41.84 14.84 -68.49
C ALA A 752 40.90 14.97 -69.71
N ASN A 753 39.86 15.80 -69.58
CA ASN A 753 38.80 15.98 -70.56
C ASN A 753 39.03 17.18 -71.50
N ARG A 754 40.17 17.87 -71.38
CA ARG A 754 40.49 19.12 -72.07
C ARG A 754 40.10 19.12 -73.55
N THR A 755 39.20 20.03 -73.93
CA THR A 755 38.62 20.08 -75.28
C THR A 755 39.72 20.32 -76.31
N MET A 756 39.76 19.47 -77.34
CA MET A 756 40.65 19.74 -78.46
C MET A 756 40.17 20.98 -79.21
N ILE A 757 41.09 21.89 -79.49
CA ILE A 757 40.92 22.92 -80.52
C ILE A 757 41.56 22.32 -81.78
N PRO A 758 40.79 21.83 -82.77
CA PRO A 758 41.38 21.21 -83.95
C PRO A 758 42.32 22.17 -84.68
N PRO A 759 43.48 21.70 -85.18
CA PRO A 759 44.36 22.49 -86.03
C PRO A 759 43.61 22.96 -87.27
N HIS A 760 43.77 24.23 -87.64
CA HIS A 760 43.28 24.77 -88.91
C HIS A 760 44.41 25.50 -89.64
N GLY A 761 44.44 25.35 -90.96
CA GLY A 761 45.26 26.18 -91.84
C GLY A 761 44.68 27.60 -91.97
N ALA A 762 45.55 28.54 -92.36
CA ALA A 762 45.30 29.99 -92.40
C ALA A 762 44.15 30.49 -93.32
N ILE A 763 43.43 29.59 -93.98
CA ILE A 763 42.25 29.90 -94.82
C ILE A 763 41.03 30.29 -93.95
N PHE A 764 40.97 29.84 -92.69
CA PHE A 764 39.78 29.98 -91.83
C PHE A 764 39.86 31.08 -90.75
N GLY A 765 40.89 31.93 -90.78
CA GLY A 765 41.00 33.08 -89.88
C GLY A 765 41.23 32.74 -88.39
N PRO A 766 41.00 33.70 -87.47
CA PRO A 766 41.23 33.51 -86.03
C PRO A 766 40.12 32.66 -85.40
N ARG A 767 40.48 31.58 -84.70
CA ARG A 767 39.50 30.66 -84.11
C ARG A 767 39.11 31.11 -82.71
N SER A 768 37.95 31.75 -82.58
CA SER A 768 37.27 31.86 -81.28
C SER A 768 36.69 30.51 -80.86
N VAL A 769 36.90 30.12 -79.61
CA VAL A 769 36.13 29.11 -78.88
C VAL A 769 35.41 29.78 -77.70
N THR A 770 34.23 29.27 -77.37
CA THR A 770 33.38 29.81 -76.30
C THR A 770 33.02 28.74 -75.29
N ALA A 771 32.98 29.11 -74.01
CA ALA A 771 32.63 28.24 -72.89
C ALA A 771 32.10 29.08 -71.71
N ASN A 772 31.73 28.46 -70.60
CA ASN A 772 31.33 29.16 -69.38
C ASN A 772 31.89 28.43 -68.15
N ASN A 773 32.66 29.12 -67.29
CA ASN A 773 33.31 28.53 -66.13
C ASN A 773 32.55 28.70 -64.78
N THR A 774 31.27 29.10 -64.80
CA THR A 774 30.45 29.30 -63.58
C THR A 774 30.38 28.09 -62.62
N TYR A 775 30.60 26.86 -63.11
CA TYR A 775 30.61 25.63 -62.30
C TYR A 775 31.94 24.85 -62.33
N ALA A 776 32.99 25.46 -62.91
CA ALA A 776 34.31 24.84 -63.00
C ALA A 776 35.02 24.77 -61.63
N THR A 777 35.99 23.87 -61.50
CA THR A 777 36.68 23.55 -60.24
C THR A 777 38.18 23.32 -60.46
N ALA A 778 39.00 23.69 -59.48
CA ALA A 778 40.43 23.41 -59.55
C ALA A 778 40.76 21.95 -59.20
N GLU A 779 41.69 21.33 -59.93
CA GLU A 779 42.11 19.92 -59.75
C GLU A 779 43.30 19.74 -58.79
N SER A 780 43.45 18.54 -58.22
CA SER A 780 44.47 18.25 -57.21
C SER A 780 45.90 18.19 -57.77
N GLY A 781 46.63 19.28 -57.61
CA GLY A 781 47.99 19.47 -58.12
C GLY A 781 48.05 20.32 -59.38
N GLU A 782 46.97 21.03 -59.71
CA GLU A 782 46.93 22.07 -60.74
C GLU A 782 47.92 23.22 -60.43
N PRO A 783 48.74 23.66 -61.39
CA PRO A 783 49.70 24.73 -61.18
C PRO A 783 49.02 26.10 -61.17
N LEU A 784 49.48 27.02 -60.31
CA LEU A 784 48.96 28.38 -60.22
C LEU A 784 49.10 29.12 -61.57
N HIS A 785 47.97 29.35 -62.25
CA HIS A 785 47.93 30.10 -63.50
C HIS A 785 48.44 31.53 -63.27
N ALA A 786 49.36 32.00 -64.11
CA ALA A 786 50.08 33.28 -63.94
C ALA A 786 50.67 33.52 -62.53
N ASN A 787 51.00 32.44 -61.79
CA ASN A 787 51.42 32.47 -60.39
C ASN A 787 50.41 33.12 -59.41
N ARG A 788 49.12 33.19 -59.78
CA ARG A 788 48.05 33.72 -58.93
C ARG A 788 47.47 32.61 -58.05
N ALA A 789 47.70 32.68 -56.75
CA ALA A 789 47.11 31.76 -55.76
C ALA A 789 45.57 31.84 -55.64
N VAL A 790 44.95 32.82 -56.31
CA VAL A 790 43.49 33.06 -56.34
C VAL A 790 42.86 32.73 -57.71
N ALA A 791 43.63 32.18 -58.65
CA ALA A 791 43.13 31.75 -59.96
C ALA A 791 42.35 30.43 -59.84
N THR A 792 41.02 30.51 -59.76
CA THR A 792 40.12 29.36 -59.60
C THR A 792 39.15 29.23 -60.77
N ASN A 793 38.35 28.16 -60.81
CA ASN A 793 37.39 27.88 -61.88
C ASN A 793 38.06 27.84 -63.28
N SER A 794 39.13 27.04 -63.41
CA SER A 794 39.84 26.79 -64.66
C SER A 794 39.02 25.92 -65.62
N LEU A 795 39.09 26.23 -66.92
CA LEU A 795 38.68 25.33 -68.00
C LEU A 795 39.87 25.05 -68.93
N TRP A 796 39.94 23.83 -69.45
CA TRP A 796 41.10 23.31 -70.15
C TRP A 796 40.87 23.06 -71.64
N TRP A 797 41.85 23.39 -72.47
CA TRP A 797 41.89 23.02 -73.88
C TRP A 797 43.23 22.38 -74.23
N ARG A 798 43.26 21.66 -75.36
CA ARG A 798 44.51 21.23 -76.00
C ARG A 798 44.58 21.74 -77.44
N TYR A 799 45.69 22.35 -77.79
CA TYR A 799 45.97 22.86 -79.14
C TYR A 799 47.30 22.28 -79.63
N THR A 800 47.29 21.73 -80.83
CA THR A 800 48.49 21.31 -81.55
C THR A 800 48.55 22.14 -82.83
N PRO A 801 49.51 23.06 -83.00
CA PRO A 801 49.62 23.83 -84.23
C PRO A 801 50.11 22.94 -85.37
N ALA A 802 49.59 23.18 -86.57
CA ALA A 802 50.00 22.46 -87.78
C ALA A 802 51.37 22.93 -88.31
N THR A 803 51.81 24.14 -87.94
CA THR A 803 53.16 24.64 -88.24
C THR A 803 53.75 25.42 -87.07
N SER A 804 55.08 25.40 -86.97
CA SER A 804 55.82 26.25 -86.03
C SER A 804 55.63 27.73 -86.38
N GLY A 805 55.71 28.61 -85.40
CA GLY A 805 55.52 30.05 -85.59
C GLY A 805 54.78 30.71 -84.43
N LEU A 806 54.62 32.03 -84.51
CA LEU A 806 54.04 32.81 -83.41
C LEU A 806 52.55 32.50 -83.23
N ILE A 807 52.17 32.14 -81.99
CA ILE A 807 50.78 31.93 -81.56
C ILE A 807 50.41 33.04 -80.58
N THR A 808 49.30 33.70 -80.84
CA THR A 808 48.64 34.62 -79.91
C THR A 808 47.34 33.98 -79.44
N ILE A 809 47.11 33.97 -78.13
CA ILE A 809 45.83 33.60 -77.53
C ILE A 809 45.34 34.77 -76.70
N ASP A 810 44.13 35.26 -76.97
CA ASP A 810 43.49 36.33 -76.21
C ASP A 810 42.09 35.94 -75.72
N THR A 811 41.69 36.39 -74.52
CA THR A 811 40.34 36.15 -73.95
C THR A 811 39.37 37.30 -74.22
N ARG A 812 39.62 38.13 -75.26
CA ARG A 812 38.88 39.37 -75.54
C ARG A 812 37.39 39.07 -75.78
N GLY A 813 36.54 39.72 -74.99
CA GLY A 813 35.08 39.50 -75.00
C GLY A 813 34.58 38.51 -73.95
N SER A 814 35.45 37.99 -73.07
CA SER A 814 35.02 37.26 -71.87
C SER A 814 34.35 38.20 -70.86
N SER A 815 33.36 37.70 -70.11
CA SER A 815 32.49 38.52 -69.25
C SER A 815 33.03 38.85 -67.86
N PHE A 816 34.17 38.28 -67.47
CA PHE A 816 34.77 38.36 -66.13
C PHE A 816 36.29 38.57 -66.22
N ASN A 817 37.00 38.78 -65.10
CA ASN A 817 38.47 38.84 -65.15
C ASN A 817 39.07 37.44 -65.31
N THR A 818 39.77 37.21 -66.41
CA THR A 818 40.37 35.92 -66.74
C THR A 818 41.82 35.83 -66.29
N VAL A 819 42.30 34.61 -66.05
CA VAL A 819 43.72 34.25 -66.09
C VAL A 819 43.92 33.25 -67.21
N LEU A 820 44.91 33.46 -68.09
CA LEU A 820 45.24 32.58 -69.21
C LEU A 820 46.64 32.02 -69.01
N ALA A 821 46.78 30.70 -69.07
CA ALA A 821 48.07 30.04 -69.01
C ALA A 821 48.18 28.92 -70.04
N VAL A 822 49.36 28.79 -70.65
CA VAL A 822 49.69 27.79 -71.67
C VAL A 822 50.82 26.93 -71.14
N TYR A 823 50.74 25.63 -71.34
CA TYR A 823 51.62 24.61 -70.77
C TYR A 823 52.06 23.58 -71.81
N THR A 824 53.20 22.95 -71.56
CA THR A 824 53.55 21.63 -72.10
C THR A 824 53.43 20.56 -71.01
N GLY A 825 53.24 19.30 -71.40
CA GLY A 825 53.04 18.16 -70.49
C GLY A 825 51.68 17.49 -70.67
N ASN A 826 51.57 16.23 -70.22
CA ASN A 826 50.40 15.37 -70.47
C ASN A 826 49.66 14.91 -69.19
N SER A 827 50.06 15.42 -68.02
CA SER A 827 49.39 15.19 -66.73
C SER A 827 49.48 16.46 -65.87
N VAL A 828 48.48 16.70 -65.01
CA VAL A 828 48.32 17.94 -64.22
C VAL A 828 49.60 18.32 -63.45
N ARG A 829 50.16 17.36 -62.72
CA ARG A 829 51.40 17.53 -61.92
C ARG A 829 52.69 17.56 -62.75
N GLY A 830 52.59 17.27 -64.06
CA GLY A 830 53.71 17.28 -65.01
C GLY A 830 53.72 18.51 -65.93
N LEU A 831 52.85 19.49 -65.70
CA LEU A 831 52.74 20.68 -66.54
C LEU A 831 53.89 21.68 -66.32
N ARG A 832 54.41 22.21 -67.42
CA ARG A 832 55.43 23.27 -67.46
C ARG A 832 54.90 24.47 -68.22
N VAL A 833 54.91 25.64 -67.58
CA VAL A 833 54.44 26.91 -68.17
C VAL A 833 55.26 27.25 -69.42
N VAL A 834 54.55 27.67 -70.48
CA VAL A 834 55.11 28.20 -71.74
C VAL A 834 54.92 29.71 -71.80
N ALA A 835 53.71 30.17 -71.45
CA ALA A 835 53.37 31.58 -71.27
C ALA A 835 52.14 31.69 -70.37
N ALA A 836 52.01 32.76 -69.60
CA ALA A 836 50.82 33.05 -68.80
C ALA A 836 50.62 34.56 -68.64
N ASN A 837 49.36 34.99 -68.49
CA ASN A 837 48.98 36.37 -68.22
C ASN A 837 47.65 36.41 -67.44
N ASP A 838 47.41 37.51 -66.73
CA ASP A 838 46.21 37.81 -65.96
C ASP A 838 45.47 38.97 -66.65
N ASP A 839 45.92 40.22 -66.46
CA ASP A 839 45.43 41.41 -67.15
C ASP A 839 46.38 41.79 -68.32
N ASP A 840 45.88 41.91 -69.56
CA ASP A 840 46.63 42.49 -70.69
C ASP A 840 46.31 44.00 -70.84
N PRO A 841 47.32 44.89 -70.94
CA PRO A 841 47.09 46.34 -71.02
C PRO A 841 46.13 46.78 -72.14
N ASP A 842 46.12 46.10 -73.28
CA ASP A 842 45.26 46.45 -74.42
C ASP A 842 43.80 45.95 -74.24
N LEU A 843 43.55 45.08 -73.26
CA LEU A 843 42.27 44.39 -73.04
C LEU A 843 41.64 44.69 -71.67
N GLY A 844 42.39 45.36 -70.79
CA GLY A 844 42.05 45.55 -69.39
C GLY A 844 42.03 44.21 -68.64
N ARG A 845 40.92 43.92 -67.96
CA ARG A 845 40.70 42.67 -67.19
C ARG A 845 40.44 41.43 -68.06
N ARG A 846 41.27 41.23 -69.09
CA ARG A 846 41.29 40.03 -69.95
C ARG A 846 42.72 39.73 -70.32
N SER A 847 43.06 38.46 -70.33
CA SER A 847 44.41 37.97 -70.56
C SER A 847 44.70 37.84 -72.05
N LYS A 848 45.95 38.08 -72.41
CA LYS A 848 46.52 37.74 -73.71
C LYS A 848 47.95 37.23 -73.53
N VAL A 849 48.29 36.15 -74.21
CA VAL A 849 49.63 35.56 -74.23
C VAL A 849 50.10 35.43 -75.66
N VAL A 850 51.41 35.59 -75.84
CA VAL A 850 52.10 35.38 -77.11
C VAL A 850 53.27 34.43 -76.84
N PHE A 851 53.36 33.34 -77.59
CA PHE A 851 54.44 32.37 -77.51
C PHE A 851 54.72 31.80 -78.91
N ASN A 852 55.88 31.18 -79.12
CA ASN A 852 56.10 30.47 -80.38
C ASN A 852 55.72 28.99 -80.23
N GLY A 853 54.80 28.54 -81.07
CA GLY A 853 54.43 27.13 -81.16
C GLY A 853 55.44 26.35 -82.02
N VAL A 854 55.60 25.08 -81.70
CA VAL A 854 56.31 24.10 -82.54
C VAL A 854 55.28 23.16 -83.18
N ALA A 855 55.39 22.94 -84.49
CA ALA A 855 54.51 22.02 -85.24
C ALA A 855 54.39 20.66 -84.55
N GLY A 856 53.16 20.15 -84.41
CA GLY A 856 52.92 18.83 -83.80
C GLY A 856 53.01 18.77 -82.27
N THR A 857 53.64 19.74 -81.60
CA THR A 857 53.68 19.82 -80.12
C THR A 857 52.28 20.11 -79.56
N GLN A 858 51.82 19.32 -78.60
CA GLN A 858 50.56 19.59 -77.90
C GLN A 858 50.77 20.57 -76.75
N TYR A 859 50.13 21.73 -76.85
CA TYR A 859 50.03 22.73 -75.81
C TYR A 859 48.70 22.58 -75.08
N GLN A 860 48.74 22.63 -73.75
CA GLN A 860 47.56 22.62 -72.89
C GLN A 860 47.27 24.06 -72.46
N ILE A 861 46.02 24.52 -72.57
CA ILE A 861 45.63 25.91 -72.30
C ILE A 861 44.61 25.92 -71.18
N ALA A 862 44.85 26.68 -70.12
CA ALA A 862 43.91 26.92 -69.04
C ALA A 862 43.38 28.35 -69.10
N VAL A 863 42.07 28.53 -68.91
CA VAL A 863 41.44 29.83 -68.64
C VAL A 863 40.68 29.76 -67.32
N ALA A 864 41.10 30.55 -66.33
CA ALA A 864 40.55 30.61 -64.97
C ALA A 864 40.02 32.02 -64.64
N GLY A 865 39.47 32.22 -63.44
CA GLY A 865 39.02 33.52 -62.92
C GLY A 865 40.03 34.16 -61.97
N GLY A 866 40.44 35.41 -62.24
CA GLY A 866 41.58 36.05 -61.57
C GLY A 866 41.40 36.49 -60.11
N PHE A 867 40.18 36.45 -59.56
CA PHE A 867 39.93 36.77 -58.15
C PHE A 867 38.60 36.17 -57.69
N GLY A 868 38.52 35.68 -56.44
CA GLY A 868 37.25 35.43 -55.74
C GLY A 868 36.24 34.49 -56.43
N ASN A 869 36.69 33.51 -57.22
CA ASN A 869 35.85 32.64 -58.07
C ASN A 869 35.06 33.39 -59.17
N ASN A 870 35.61 34.52 -59.66
CA ASN A 870 35.10 35.22 -60.84
C ASN A 870 34.86 34.25 -62.01
N SER A 871 33.66 34.27 -62.56
CA SER A 871 33.28 33.32 -63.60
C SER A 871 32.18 33.86 -64.52
N GLY A 872 32.00 33.19 -65.65
CA GLY A 872 30.99 33.52 -66.66
C GLY A 872 31.43 33.07 -68.05
N HIS A 873 30.92 33.75 -69.08
CA HIS A 873 31.19 33.39 -70.46
C HIS A 873 32.64 33.71 -70.86
N ILE A 874 33.40 32.68 -71.22
CA ILE A 874 34.72 32.76 -71.83
C ILE A 874 34.56 32.88 -73.35
N ARG A 875 35.28 33.85 -73.94
CA ARG A 875 35.59 33.87 -75.37
C ARG A 875 37.11 33.88 -75.53
N MET A 876 37.70 32.75 -75.88
CA MET A 876 39.13 32.62 -76.13
C MET A 876 39.39 32.54 -77.63
N THR A 877 40.30 33.36 -78.16
CA THR A 877 40.62 33.42 -79.59
C THR A 877 42.07 33.05 -79.82
N VAL A 878 42.30 31.95 -80.54
CA VAL A 878 43.64 31.47 -80.95
C VAL A 878 43.95 32.01 -82.35
N ARG A 879 45.16 32.54 -82.52
CA ARG A 879 45.69 33.08 -83.79
C ARG A 879 47.09 32.51 -84.04
N GLY A 880 47.37 32.09 -85.28
CA GLY A 880 48.69 31.57 -85.68
C GLY A 880 48.84 30.04 -85.53
N GLY A 881 49.93 29.51 -86.11
CA GLY A 881 50.28 28.08 -86.05
C GLY A 881 49.67 27.17 -87.14
N GLY A 882 49.32 27.69 -88.32
CA GLY A 882 48.74 26.87 -89.38
C GLY A 882 48.99 27.34 -90.82
N ARG A 883 50.15 27.02 -91.40
CA ARG A 883 50.41 27.23 -92.84
C ARG A 883 51.36 26.16 -93.40
N HIS A 884 50.83 25.02 -93.85
CA HIS A 884 51.64 24.07 -94.60
C HIS A 884 51.97 24.64 -95.98
N VAL A 885 53.15 25.22 -96.11
CA VAL A 885 53.63 25.88 -97.34
C VAL A 885 54.03 24.84 -98.37
N VAL A 886 53.15 24.56 -99.34
CA VAL A 886 53.60 24.08 -100.65
C VAL A 886 53.99 25.33 -101.44
N SER A 887 55.27 25.72 -101.33
CA SER A 887 55.89 26.93 -101.90
C SER A 887 55.33 28.31 -101.46
N SER A 888 56.23 29.18 -100.97
CA SER A 888 56.06 30.61 -100.58
C SER A 888 55.46 30.97 -99.19
N ALA A 889 56.22 31.83 -98.47
CA ALA A 889 55.94 32.74 -97.34
C ALA A 889 55.44 32.23 -95.96
N GLY A 890 55.83 32.91 -94.87
CA GLY A 890 55.26 32.80 -93.50
C GLY A 890 56.28 32.47 -92.39
N ASP A 891 56.66 33.47 -91.58
CA ASP A 891 57.86 33.48 -90.71
C ASP A 891 57.79 32.84 -89.30
N GLN A 892 58.94 32.21 -88.90
CA GLN A 892 59.75 32.33 -87.66
C GLN A 892 59.09 32.31 -86.23
N VAL A 893 59.75 32.02 -85.10
CA VAL A 893 60.94 31.21 -84.73
C VAL A 893 60.75 30.74 -83.27
N ALA A 894 61.14 29.51 -82.92
CA ALA A 894 60.85 28.93 -81.61
C ALA A 894 62.06 28.75 -80.67
N SER A 895 61.83 29.05 -79.38
CA SER A 895 62.52 28.52 -78.18
C SER A 895 63.99 28.89 -77.92
N LEU A 896 64.37 28.90 -76.63
CA LEU A 896 65.63 28.35 -76.09
C LEU A 896 65.70 28.47 -74.54
N SER A 897 66.04 27.37 -73.84
CA SER A 897 66.76 27.33 -72.55
C SER A 897 67.04 25.88 -72.10
N SER A 898 68.04 25.66 -71.23
CA SER A 898 68.59 24.31 -70.94
C SER A 898 69.41 24.20 -69.64
N SER A 899 69.32 23.05 -68.95
CA SER A 899 70.31 22.39 -68.04
C SER A 899 70.85 23.08 -66.74
N GLY A 900 71.22 22.25 -65.73
CA GLY A 900 71.80 22.63 -64.39
C GLY A 900 73.33 22.85 -64.38
N PRO A 901 74.17 22.36 -63.41
CA PRO A 901 73.96 21.51 -62.19
C PRO A 901 74.87 21.86 -60.94
N THR A 902 75.19 20.90 -60.01
CA THR A 902 76.29 20.82 -58.95
C THR A 902 75.97 20.93 -57.41
N THR A 903 76.98 20.72 -56.49
CA THR A 903 76.92 20.26 -55.04
C THR A 903 78.17 20.74 -54.19
N PRO A 904 78.66 20.26 -52.97
CA PRO A 904 78.24 19.30 -51.88
C PRO A 904 78.64 19.62 -50.35
N TRP A 905 78.35 18.70 -49.36
CA TRP A 905 78.96 18.42 -47.98
C TRP A 905 79.05 19.52 -46.86
N PRO A 906 79.43 19.29 -45.54
CA PRO A 906 79.83 18.08 -44.72
C PRO A 906 79.21 17.87 -43.27
N GLU A 907 79.65 16.77 -42.58
CA GLU A 907 79.68 16.24 -41.14
C GLU A 907 79.12 16.97 -39.87
N GLY A 908 78.89 16.33 -38.67
CA GLY A 908 78.96 14.90 -38.22
C GLY A 908 78.82 14.59 -36.68
N THR A 909 78.65 13.30 -36.27
CA THR A 909 78.67 12.68 -34.88
C THR A 909 77.46 12.95 -33.93
N ALA A 910 77.22 12.38 -32.71
CA ALA A 910 77.89 11.44 -31.75
C ALA A 910 76.87 10.68 -30.79
N SER A 911 77.30 9.87 -29.78
CA SER A 911 76.43 9.18 -28.74
C SER A 911 77.20 8.70 -27.47
N PRO A 912 76.58 8.58 -26.24
CA PRO A 912 76.36 7.26 -25.56
C PRO A 912 75.15 7.18 -24.56
N ALA A 913 75.12 6.19 -23.64
CA ALA A 913 74.02 5.83 -22.67
C ALA A 913 74.52 5.65 -21.19
N PRO A 914 73.91 4.83 -20.26
CA PRO A 914 72.69 5.02 -19.44
C PRO A 914 72.89 4.92 -17.88
N ILE A 915 71.80 4.85 -17.05
CA ILE A 915 71.71 4.50 -15.58
C ILE A 915 72.09 5.68 -14.60
N THR A 916 71.70 5.89 -13.30
CA THR A 916 71.13 5.09 -12.15
C THR A 916 69.74 5.54 -11.54
N VAL A 917 69.60 5.64 -10.19
CA VAL A 917 68.52 4.99 -9.38
C VAL A 917 68.46 5.45 -7.87
N SER A 918 67.25 5.50 -7.25
CA SER A 918 66.92 5.61 -5.77
C SER A 918 67.31 6.92 -5.01
N THR A 919 66.84 7.33 -3.80
CA THR A 919 65.94 6.84 -2.69
C THR A 919 64.86 7.92 -2.31
N SER A 920 63.97 7.95 -1.28
CA SER A 920 63.65 7.25 0.02
C SER A 920 64.51 7.65 1.26
N PRO A 921 64.16 7.38 2.58
CA PRO A 921 62.92 6.88 3.26
C PRO A 921 62.61 7.48 4.72
N LEU A 922 61.74 6.82 5.55
CA LEU A 922 61.55 6.85 7.06
C LEU A 922 60.74 7.99 7.78
N HIS A 923 60.02 7.84 8.94
CA HIS A 923 59.43 6.67 9.70
C HIS A 923 58.50 7.06 10.92
N TRP A 924 57.41 6.29 11.18
CA TRP A 924 56.88 5.72 12.48
C TRP A 924 56.56 6.60 13.74
N PRO A 925 55.89 6.12 14.84
CA PRO A 925 55.47 4.75 15.28
C PRO A 925 53.98 4.60 15.77
N ALA A 926 53.63 3.51 16.49
CA ALA A 926 52.30 3.25 17.13
C ALA A 926 52.35 2.10 18.19
N ARG A 927 51.30 1.88 19.05
CA ARG A 927 50.87 0.55 19.64
C ARG A 927 49.70 0.56 20.72
N VAL A 928 48.49 0.13 20.32
CA VAL A 928 47.53 -0.82 21.00
C VAL A 928 46.95 -0.50 22.44
N PRO A 929 46.14 -1.34 23.18
CA PRO A 929 44.74 -0.95 23.56
C PRO A 929 44.31 -1.08 25.05
N VAL A 930 43.13 -0.54 25.40
CA VAL A 930 42.28 -0.94 26.56
C VAL A 930 40.77 -0.71 26.22
N ALA A 931 39.85 -1.40 26.89
CA ALA A 931 38.38 -1.20 26.76
C ALA A 931 37.73 -0.77 28.09
N PRO A 932 36.58 -0.05 28.06
CA PRO A 932 35.72 0.17 29.22
C PRO A 932 34.43 -0.66 29.18
N LEU A 933 33.88 -1.02 30.35
CA LEU A 933 32.49 -1.43 30.49
C LEU A 933 31.58 -0.19 30.49
N ALA A 934 30.42 -0.30 29.86
CA ALA A 934 29.26 0.55 30.10
C ALA A 934 28.01 -0.35 30.15
N LEU A 935 27.01 0.00 30.96
CA LEU A 935 25.84 -0.85 31.18
C LEU A 935 24.89 -0.84 29.98
N GLN A 936 24.22 -1.97 29.74
CA GLN A 936 22.97 -1.97 28.99
C GLN A 936 21.93 -1.18 29.80
N HIS A 937 21.47 -0.05 29.26
CA HIS A 937 20.16 0.48 29.58
C HIS A 937 19.14 -0.10 28.59
N ASP A 938 17.95 -0.41 29.10
CA ASP A 938 16.86 -0.99 28.33
C ASP A 938 16.04 0.14 27.68
N ASP A 939 16.26 0.39 26.39
CA ASP A 939 15.61 1.49 25.66
C ASP A 939 14.16 1.20 25.22
N THR A 940 13.56 0.09 25.66
CA THR A 940 12.17 -0.29 25.32
C THR A 940 11.09 0.53 26.05
N ALA A 941 11.47 1.53 26.87
CA ALA A 941 10.58 2.33 27.68
C ALA A 941 9.78 3.40 26.88
N ARG A 942 8.45 3.32 26.94
CA ARG A 942 7.51 4.31 26.33
C ARG A 942 7.78 5.76 26.80
N PRO A 943 7.42 6.80 26.02
CA PRO A 943 7.59 8.21 26.44
C PRO A 943 7.01 8.55 27.81
N ALA A 944 5.85 7.97 28.15
CA ALA A 944 5.20 8.08 29.46
C ALA A 944 6.05 7.54 30.63
N ALA A 945 6.90 6.54 30.40
CA ALA A 945 7.80 6.00 31.41
C ALA A 945 8.99 6.94 31.65
N LYS A 946 9.66 7.41 30.58
CA LYS A 946 10.77 8.38 30.67
C LYS A 946 10.30 9.71 31.30
N ALA A 947 9.08 10.18 31.01
CA ALA A 947 8.49 11.35 31.68
C ALA A 947 8.28 11.17 33.20
N ARG A 948 7.89 9.96 33.63
CA ARG A 948 7.66 9.63 35.04
C ARG A 948 8.97 9.44 35.81
N GLU A 949 9.96 8.82 35.18
CA GLU A 949 11.32 8.62 35.71
C GLU A 949 12.01 9.98 35.98
N VAL A 950 11.90 10.93 35.04
CA VAL A 950 12.41 12.30 35.22
C VAL A 950 11.67 13.08 36.32
N ALA A 951 10.36 12.86 36.51
CA ALA A 951 9.60 13.49 37.59
C ALA A 951 10.03 13.03 39.01
N ASP A 952 10.66 11.86 39.12
CA ASP A 952 11.26 11.37 40.37
C ASP A 952 12.75 11.77 40.50
N ASP A 953 13.48 12.00 39.40
CA ASP A 953 14.89 12.45 39.44
C ASP A 953 15.02 13.95 39.76
N VAL A 954 14.08 14.79 39.32
CA VAL A 954 14.00 16.23 39.71
C VAL A 954 13.87 16.43 41.24
N LYS A 955 13.46 15.39 41.99
CA LYS A 955 13.38 15.40 43.45
C LYS A 955 14.66 14.94 44.16
N ARG A 956 15.74 14.61 43.43
CA ARG A 956 17.01 14.13 43.98
C ARG A 956 18.07 15.24 43.97
N PRO A 957 18.70 15.62 45.10
CA PRO A 957 19.58 16.80 45.17
C PRO A 957 20.95 16.71 44.45
N SER A 958 21.17 15.73 43.58
CA SER A 958 22.50 15.25 43.17
C SER A 958 22.99 15.72 41.79
N ARG A 959 22.39 16.76 41.21
CA ARG A 959 22.88 17.43 39.97
C ARG A 959 22.84 18.96 40.15
N PRO A 960 23.76 19.72 39.52
CA PRO A 960 23.85 21.16 39.71
C PRO A 960 22.66 21.87 39.06
N ALA A 961 21.87 22.58 39.87
CA ALA A 961 20.78 23.43 39.41
C ALA A 961 21.18 24.90 39.51
N LEU A 962 21.06 25.65 38.41
CA LEU A 962 21.28 27.09 38.36
C LEU A 962 20.32 27.84 39.32
N THR A 963 20.78 28.96 39.87
CA THR A 963 20.04 29.72 40.87
C THR A 963 20.02 31.22 40.59
N SER A 964 18.86 31.73 40.19
CA SER A 964 18.41 33.08 40.54
C SER A 964 17.13 32.96 41.36
N SER A 965 16.78 33.99 42.12
CA SER A 965 15.56 34.00 42.95
C SER A 965 14.97 35.39 43.02
N VAL A 966 13.69 35.51 42.67
CA VAL A 966 12.86 36.69 42.93
C VAL A 966 11.70 36.21 43.81
N ASP A 967 11.36 36.99 44.85
CA ASP A 967 10.26 36.74 45.81
C ASP A 967 10.16 35.32 46.41
N GLY A 968 11.29 34.61 46.54
CA GLY A 968 11.36 33.29 47.17
C GLY A 968 10.84 32.14 46.30
N VAL A 969 10.58 32.39 45.01
CA VAL A 969 10.27 31.37 44.01
C VAL A 969 11.58 30.83 43.44
N LYS A 970 11.68 29.51 43.29
CA LYS A 970 12.85 28.85 42.70
C LYS A 970 12.39 27.74 41.77
N LEU A 971 12.51 27.93 40.46
CA LEU A 971 12.16 26.90 39.49
C LEU A 971 13.34 25.96 39.27
N LEU A 972 13.12 24.67 39.53
CA LEU A 972 13.96 23.58 39.04
C LEU A 972 13.38 23.11 37.71
N SER A 973 14.22 22.80 36.73
CA SER A 973 13.75 22.31 35.43
C SER A 973 14.68 21.24 34.84
N THR A 974 14.13 20.40 33.95
CA THR A 974 14.88 19.36 33.25
C THR A 974 14.26 19.11 31.87
N VAL A 975 15.07 19.24 30.82
CA VAL A 975 14.69 19.01 29.43
C VAL A 975 14.76 17.51 29.12
N VAL A 976 13.79 17.01 28.36
CA VAL A 976 13.76 15.65 27.82
C VAL A 976 13.59 15.76 26.30
N ALA A 977 14.62 15.34 25.56
CA ALA A 977 14.59 15.29 24.11
C ALA A 977 13.92 14.01 23.62
N SER A 978 13.01 14.13 22.66
CA SER A 978 12.47 13.03 21.86
C SER A 978 13.17 13.02 20.50
N GLY A 979 14.03 12.04 20.27
CA GLY A 979 14.73 11.85 18.98
C GLY A 979 13.77 11.46 17.86
N THR A 980 14.07 11.89 16.63
CA THR A 980 13.20 11.75 15.45
C THR A 980 13.76 10.73 14.45
N ASP A 981 13.35 9.47 14.60
CA ASP A 981 13.73 8.36 13.69
C ASP A 981 12.48 7.67 13.09
N GLY A 982 11.50 8.49 12.67
CA GLY A 982 10.23 8.01 12.10
C GLY A 982 9.60 8.96 11.08
N PRO A 983 8.67 8.50 10.23
CA PRO A 983 7.91 9.36 9.31
C PRO A 983 6.76 10.09 10.04
N LEU A 984 6.77 11.42 9.96
CA LEU A 984 5.70 12.30 10.44
C LEU A 984 4.33 11.91 9.84
N PRO A 985 3.25 11.82 10.64
CA PRO A 985 1.88 11.73 10.13
C PRO A 985 1.38 13.11 9.68
N ASP A 986 0.77 13.19 8.50
CA ASP A 986 0.16 14.44 8.01
C ASP A 986 -1.04 14.86 8.90
N GLY A 987 -0.93 16.00 9.59
CA GLY A 987 -2.06 16.68 10.22
C GLY A 987 -2.05 16.83 11.75
N GLY A 988 -0.97 16.45 12.45
CA GLY A 988 -0.81 16.70 13.89
C GLY A 988 0.58 17.22 14.24
N ASP A 989 0.67 18.33 14.99
CA ASP A 989 1.97 18.90 15.37
C ASP A 989 2.71 17.95 16.35
N GLU A 990 3.91 17.52 15.99
CA GLU A 990 4.80 16.71 16.84
C GLU A 990 5.45 17.54 17.95
N SER A 991 5.70 16.91 19.10
CA SER A 991 6.48 17.51 20.19
C SER A 991 7.98 17.40 19.91
N VAL A 992 8.62 18.52 19.58
CA VAL A 992 10.06 18.60 19.26
C VAL A 992 10.93 18.50 20.53
N ALA A 993 10.39 18.95 21.67
CA ALA A 993 11.05 18.85 22.97
C ALA A 993 10.02 18.86 24.12
N MET A 994 10.32 18.15 25.21
CA MET A 994 9.58 18.25 26.47
C MET A 994 10.44 18.85 27.59
N LEU A 995 9.79 19.53 28.54
CA LEU A 995 10.42 20.21 29.66
C LEU A 995 9.59 20.03 30.93
N ALA A 996 10.17 19.40 31.95
CA ALA A 996 9.60 19.33 33.30
C ALA A 996 10.07 20.52 34.14
N VAL A 997 9.16 21.14 34.89
CA VAL A 997 9.42 22.29 35.77
C VAL A 997 8.78 22.04 37.13
N THR A 998 9.47 22.38 38.22
CA THR A 998 8.96 22.27 39.61
C THR A 998 9.28 23.54 40.38
N ASN A 999 8.33 24.06 41.15
CA ASN A 999 8.59 25.17 42.08
C ASN A 999 9.11 24.62 43.41
N ALA A 1000 10.38 24.90 43.71
CA ALA A 1000 11.06 24.61 44.97
C ALA A 1000 11.04 25.81 45.96
N GLY A 1001 10.21 26.82 45.69
CA GLY A 1001 9.86 27.90 46.61
C GLY A 1001 8.63 27.54 47.47
N SER A 1002 8.48 28.20 48.62
CA SER A 1002 7.44 27.86 49.62
C SER A 1002 6.05 28.46 49.35
N ARG A 1003 5.82 29.03 48.17
CA ARG A 1003 4.55 29.68 47.79
C ARG A 1003 4.23 29.45 46.30
N THR A 1004 2.95 29.32 45.99
CA THR A 1004 2.45 29.30 44.60
C THR A 1004 2.72 30.65 43.94
N ALA A 1005 3.25 30.63 42.72
CA ALA A 1005 3.53 31.83 41.94
C ALA A 1005 2.94 31.74 40.54
N ARG A 1006 2.46 32.86 40.01
CA ARG A 1006 1.99 32.93 38.61
C ARG A 1006 3.17 33.21 37.69
N VAL A 1007 3.44 32.26 36.79
CA VAL A 1007 4.61 32.23 35.91
C VAL A 1007 4.16 32.20 34.46
N THR A 1008 4.86 32.93 33.60
CA THR A 1008 4.75 32.82 32.13
C THR A 1008 5.90 31.97 31.62
N ALA A 1009 5.61 30.88 30.91
CA ALA A 1009 6.58 30.20 30.05
C ALA A 1009 6.53 30.84 28.65
N GLU A 1010 7.66 31.32 28.15
CA GLU A 1010 7.82 31.89 26.82
C GLU A 1010 8.77 31.03 25.99
N LEU A 1011 8.41 30.73 24.74
CA LEU A 1011 9.33 30.12 23.78
C LEU A 1011 10.11 31.21 23.05
N SER A 1012 11.39 30.99 22.80
CA SER A 1012 12.27 31.91 22.07
C SER A 1012 13.35 31.15 21.32
N PHE A 1013 13.85 31.72 20.22
CA PHE A 1013 14.97 31.14 19.46
C PHE A 1013 16.17 32.09 19.51
N VAL A 1014 17.37 31.53 19.59
CA VAL A 1014 18.62 32.29 19.63
C VAL A 1014 19.59 31.66 18.64
N SER A 1015 20.10 32.43 17.68
CA SER A 1015 21.11 31.93 16.73
C SER A 1015 22.46 31.70 17.42
N ALA A 1016 23.35 30.91 16.80
CA ALA A 1016 24.67 30.59 17.35
C ALA A 1016 25.59 31.81 17.65
N ASP A 1017 25.23 33.01 17.17
CA ASP A 1017 25.90 34.29 17.48
C ASP A 1017 25.31 35.02 18.71
N GLY A 1018 24.31 34.44 19.38
CA GLY A 1018 23.68 34.96 20.58
C GLY A 1018 22.54 35.96 20.34
N VAL A 1019 22.14 36.21 19.09
CA VAL A 1019 21.03 37.12 18.77
C VAL A 1019 19.69 36.42 19.01
N SER A 1020 18.79 37.04 19.79
CA SER A 1020 17.43 36.52 19.99
C SER A 1020 16.57 36.84 18.76
N ILE A 1021 16.15 35.80 18.04
CA ILE A 1021 15.32 35.87 16.83
C ILE A 1021 13.85 35.65 17.21
N PRO A 1022 12.87 36.29 16.53
CA PRO A 1022 11.46 35.93 16.67
C PRO A 1022 11.23 34.43 16.44
N VAL A 1023 10.35 33.82 17.24
CA VAL A 1023 10.00 32.40 17.08
C VAL A 1023 9.47 32.15 15.66
N PRO A 1024 10.01 31.18 14.90
CA PRO A 1024 9.50 30.81 13.58
C PRO A 1024 7.99 30.55 13.58
N ALA A 1025 7.30 31.07 12.56
CA ALA A 1025 5.86 30.94 12.43
C ALA A 1025 5.48 29.47 12.18
N GLY A 1026 5.00 28.79 13.22
CA GLY A 1026 4.75 27.34 13.23
C GLY A 1026 5.21 26.66 14.52
N LEU A 1027 6.13 27.29 15.27
CA LEU A 1027 6.52 26.87 16.61
C LEU A 1027 5.56 27.37 17.69
N SER A 1028 5.21 26.50 18.63
CA SER A 1028 4.35 26.81 19.78
C SER A 1028 4.75 26.02 21.02
N ILE A 1029 4.37 26.50 22.21
CA ILE A 1029 4.48 25.82 23.49
C ILE A 1029 3.09 25.53 24.05
N CYS A 1030 2.94 24.39 24.73
CA CYS A 1030 1.74 24.05 25.50
C CYS A 1030 2.11 23.28 26.77
N ARG A 1031 1.32 23.42 27.83
CA ARG A 1031 1.37 22.56 29.02
C ARG A 1031 0.92 21.14 28.63
N THR A 1032 1.57 20.11 29.13
CA THR A 1032 1.23 18.71 28.80
C THR A 1032 0.71 17.93 30.00
N ASP A 1033 0.01 16.82 29.72
CA ASP A 1033 -0.25 15.78 30.71
C ASP A 1033 1.02 14.93 30.92
N ALA A 1034 1.50 14.86 32.16
CA ALA A 1034 2.71 14.12 32.53
C ALA A 1034 2.61 12.59 32.31
N SER A 1035 1.41 12.06 32.07
CA SER A 1035 1.17 10.63 31.81
C SER A 1035 1.25 10.24 30.33
N ASN A 1036 1.15 11.18 29.38
CA ASN A 1036 1.12 10.85 27.94
C ASN A 1036 1.73 11.90 27.00
N GLY A 1037 2.15 13.08 27.49
CA GLY A 1037 2.76 14.15 26.68
C GLY A 1037 1.79 14.98 25.84
N THR A 1038 0.48 14.69 25.86
CA THR A 1038 -0.51 15.45 25.08
C THR A 1038 -0.71 16.87 25.62
N CYS A 1039 -0.99 17.83 24.74
CA CYS A 1039 -1.21 19.23 25.08
C CYS A 1039 -2.55 19.43 25.81
N VAL A 1040 -2.49 19.95 27.04
CA VAL A 1040 -3.65 20.27 27.91
C VAL A 1040 -3.81 21.79 27.95
N GLY A 1041 -4.20 22.38 26.82
CA GLY A 1041 -4.39 23.82 26.69
C GLY A 1041 -4.42 24.29 25.24
N VAL A 1042 -4.27 25.61 25.05
CA VAL A 1042 -4.08 26.22 23.72
C VAL A 1042 -2.58 26.28 23.43
N LYS A 1043 -2.18 25.86 22.22
CA LYS A 1043 -0.82 26.03 21.70
C LYS A 1043 -0.59 27.52 21.38
N ALA A 1044 0.42 28.13 21.98
CA ALA A 1044 0.73 29.56 21.84
C ALA A 1044 2.25 29.79 21.91
N THR A 1045 2.75 31.00 21.63
CA THR A 1045 4.18 31.33 21.83
C THR A 1045 4.55 31.56 23.30
N SER A 1046 3.56 31.77 24.17
CA SER A 1046 3.72 31.84 25.62
C SER A 1046 2.49 31.28 26.35
N VAL A 1047 2.69 30.65 27.51
CA VAL A 1047 1.64 30.05 28.35
C VAL A 1047 1.80 30.52 29.80
N VAL A 1048 0.74 31.08 30.38
CA VAL A 1048 0.68 31.47 31.79
C VAL A 1048 0.15 30.31 32.63
N PHE A 1049 0.78 30.03 33.77
CA PHE A 1049 0.41 28.96 34.68
C PHE A 1049 0.67 29.35 36.14
N ASP A 1050 -0.06 28.73 37.07
CA ASP A 1050 0.21 28.84 38.50
C ASP A 1050 1.09 27.67 38.95
N ALA A 1051 2.30 28.00 39.41
CA ALA A 1051 3.36 27.08 39.79
C ALA A 1051 3.28 26.78 41.30
N GLU A 1052 2.53 25.75 41.67
CA GLU A 1052 2.40 25.28 43.06
C GLU A 1052 3.71 24.64 43.58
N PRO A 1053 4.06 24.81 44.87
CA PRO A 1053 5.22 24.15 45.48
C PRO A 1053 5.21 22.63 45.31
N ASP A 1054 6.39 22.04 45.11
CA ASP A 1054 6.65 20.60 44.97
C ASP A 1054 5.88 19.87 43.85
N ARG A 1055 5.10 20.60 43.03
CA ARG A 1055 4.32 20.06 41.91
C ARG A 1055 5.09 20.15 40.61
N VAL A 1056 5.32 19.00 39.98
CA VAL A 1056 5.88 18.92 38.63
C VAL A 1056 4.84 19.37 37.61
N ILE A 1057 5.23 20.25 36.69
CA ILE A 1057 4.46 20.73 35.56
C ILE A 1057 5.28 20.51 34.30
N THR A 1058 4.72 19.77 33.34
CA THR A 1058 5.37 19.49 32.06
C THR A 1058 4.86 20.41 30.96
N PHE A 1059 5.76 20.77 30.04
CA PHE A 1059 5.50 21.52 28.82
C PHE A 1059 6.10 20.78 27.63
N ALA A 1060 5.58 21.03 26.43
CA ALA A 1060 6.19 20.63 25.19
C ALA A 1060 6.20 21.77 24.17
N ALA A 1061 7.26 21.83 23.37
CA ALA A 1061 7.33 22.64 22.17
C ALA A 1061 6.87 21.82 20.96
N PHE A 1062 6.02 22.40 20.11
CA PHE A 1062 5.39 21.77 18.96
C PHE A 1062 5.69 22.54 17.67
N ALA A 1063 5.86 21.84 16.55
CA ALA A 1063 6.08 22.44 15.23
C ALA A 1063 5.00 21.97 14.22
N SER A 1064 4.44 22.90 13.44
CA SER A 1064 3.31 22.66 12.54
C SER A 1064 3.61 21.85 11.28
N SER A 1065 4.87 21.75 10.86
CA SER A 1065 5.23 21.02 9.64
C SER A 1065 6.65 20.46 9.68
N ARG A 1066 6.90 19.50 8.78
CA ARG A 1066 8.24 18.92 8.57
C ARG A 1066 9.25 19.93 8.01
N GLU A 1067 8.77 20.97 7.33
CA GLU A 1067 9.61 22.06 6.81
C GLU A 1067 10.02 23.02 7.94
N ASP A 1068 9.15 23.28 8.93
CA ASP A 1068 9.50 24.05 10.15
C ASP A 1068 10.58 23.34 10.97
N VAL A 1069 10.45 22.02 11.14
CA VAL A 1069 11.46 21.17 11.80
C VAL A 1069 12.76 21.12 10.99
N SER A 1070 12.69 21.06 9.65
CA SER A 1070 13.89 21.13 8.81
C SER A 1070 14.55 22.51 8.86
N ALA A 1071 13.79 23.60 9.01
CA ALA A 1071 14.34 24.94 9.17
C ALA A 1071 15.12 25.06 10.49
N LEU A 1072 14.52 24.59 11.60
CA LEU A 1072 15.17 24.43 12.92
C LEU A 1072 16.49 23.66 12.83
N LEU A 1073 16.51 22.51 12.15
CA LEU A 1073 17.70 21.65 12.03
C LEU A 1073 18.77 22.23 11.07
N SER A 1074 18.39 23.12 10.14
CA SER A 1074 19.29 23.69 9.13
C SER A 1074 20.14 24.87 9.60
N GLY A 1075 19.77 25.51 10.71
CA GLY A 1075 20.47 26.66 11.26
C GLY A 1075 20.86 26.44 12.72
N HIS A 1076 22.17 26.22 12.97
CA HIS A 1076 22.71 26.07 14.32
C HIS A 1076 22.22 27.18 15.24
N GLY A 1077 21.41 26.80 16.22
CA GLY A 1077 20.67 27.72 17.07
C GLY A 1077 20.02 26.99 18.25
N VAL A 1078 19.75 27.76 19.29
CA VAL A 1078 19.32 27.28 20.60
C VAL A 1078 17.85 27.63 20.79
N LEU A 1079 17.03 26.60 21.02
CA LEU A 1079 15.65 26.77 21.44
C LEU A 1079 15.63 27.05 22.95
N GLN A 1080 15.08 28.19 23.36
CA GLN A 1080 15.05 28.64 24.75
C GLN A 1080 13.64 28.74 25.31
N PHE A 1081 13.39 28.01 26.40
CA PHE A 1081 12.24 28.17 27.27
C PHE A 1081 12.59 29.17 28.37
N ARG A 1082 11.97 30.34 28.38
CA ARG A 1082 12.19 31.38 29.40
C ARG A 1082 10.99 31.42 30.36
N PHE A 1083 11.26 31.47 31.66
CA PHE A 1083 10.24 31.55 32.71
C PHE A 1083 10.27 32.91 33.37
N ARG A 1084 9.11 33.57 33.44
CA ARG A 1084 8.98 34.94 33.92
C ARG A 1084 7.91 35.09 34.99
N GLN A 1085 8.14 36.02 35.90
CA GLN A 1085 7.19 36.47 36.90
C GLN A 1085 7.13 38.00 36.83
N GLY A 1086 6.03 38.54 36.28
CA GLY A 1086 6.02 39.92 35.81
C GLY A 1086 7.02 40.11 34.66
N ASN A 1087 7.89 41.12 34.77
CA ASN A 1087 8.95 41.37 33.78
C ASN A 1087 10.24 40.57 34.06
N ASP A 1088 10.42 40.06 35.28
CA ASP A 1088 11.66 39.42 35.71
C ASP A 1088 11.75 37.98 35.24
N THR A 1089 12.93 37.58 34.77
CA THR A 1089 13.18 36.22 34.25
C THR A 1089 13.78 35.36 35.35
N ILE A 1090 12.97 34.43 35.86
CA ILE A 1090 13.25 33.60 37.05
C ILE A 1090 13.83 32.22 36.70
N GLY A 1091 14.01 31.92 35.41
CA GLY A 1091 14.70 30.73 34.94
C GLY A 1091 14.73 30.64 33.41
N THR A 1092 15.71 29.93 32.87
CA THR A 1092 15.82 29.65 31.44
C THR A 1092 16.33 28.23 31.23
N ALA A 1093 15.66 27.44 30.39
CA ALA A 1093 16.16 26.15 29.91
C ALA A 1093 16.48 26.28 28.41
N SER A 1094 17.66 25.83 28.02
CA SER A 1094 18.16 25.87 26.64
C SER A 1094 18.17 24.47 26.03
N LEU A 1095 18.10 24.40 24.71
CA LEU A 1095 18.22 23.15 23.96
C LEU A 1095 18.98 23.40 22.66
N GLU A 1096 20.10 22.71 22.51
CA GLU A 1096 20.99 22.82 21.34
C GLU A 1096 20.63 21.72 20.32
N ILE A 1097 20.60 22.12 19.05
CA ILE A 1097 20.10 21.32 17.94
C ILE A 1097 21.24 21.14 16.93
N ASP A 1098 21.76 19.92 16.80
CA ASP A 1098 22.90 19.61 15.91
C ASP A 1098 22.48 18.61 14.81
N GLY A 1099 22.03 19.17 13.68
CA GLY A 1099 21.81 18.48 12.40
C GLY A 1099 20.68 17.44 12.38
N THR A 1100 20.83 16.36 13.13
CA THR A 1100 19.84 15.27 13.29
C THR A 1100 19.67 14.81 14.74
N HIS A 1101 20.47 15.33 15.68
CA HIS A 1101 20.44 14.95 17.08
C HIS A 1101 20.18 16.18 17.97
N VAL A 1102 19.33 16.00 18.97
CA VAL A 1102 19.02 17.01 19.98
C VAL A 1102 19.94 16.79 21.17
N ILE A 1103 20.89 17.71 21.40
CA ILE A 1103 21.92 17.57 22.43
C ILE A 1103 21.58 18.49 23.59
N GLY A 1104 21.11 17.91 24.70
CA GLY A 1104 20.73 18.66 25.89
C GLY A 1104 21.94 19.12 26.71
N SER A 1105 22.33 20.39 26.57
CA SER A 1105 23.16 21.11 27.53
C SER A 1105 22.31 21.72 28.66
N LEU A 1106 22.83 21.72 29.90
CA LEU A 1106 22.22 22.28 31.11
C LEU A 1106 23.08 23.42 31.68
#